data_AF-A0A8C6NLQ9-F1
#
_entry.id   AF-A0A8C6NLQ9-F1
#
_cell.length_a   1.000
_cell.length_b   1.000
_cell.length_c   1.000
_cell.angle_alpha   90.00
_cell.angle_beta   90.00
_cell.angle_gamma   90.00
#
_symmetry.space_group_name_H-M   'P 1'
#
loop_
_entity.id
_entity.type
_entity.pdbx_description
1 polymer ?
#
loop_
_entity_poly.entity_id
_entity_poly.type
_entity_poly.pdbx_seq_one_letter_code
_entity_poly.pdbx_strand_id
1 'polypeptide(L)'
;MCSNDDSRILVLEEQVKNLSDELMQCQADKEFVWSLWKRLQVANPDLTQAVSLVVEREKHKAEIKDRKVLEILQSKDYKIQELEQKVTGQQQEISSLVQRTTAVGEDSALTKELTTLREQLVNKNHELKEMKTECRRKEEEQQQVVQALEEEKRGLASHCAALRADLEEKQRQVDSQRDERDAAQSRLKDLEEKLRIAWLELSQSQEYINGLAAQLSSKEREEATKQEQLDRLRHEFAEVQTLYRQSTEHAAEQSHLIKQLEGLNLDTQRVLRNQEEAHTADATTYQQLNKELSQCYQTLVSSEAKLHQSHQELRDQLAQRDQHIMELQAQLQKQLEQVQQQHQAHRTALHCSPSKQTNFLAVCKERVDAAAQRSIPHSDQASTQGSHPRPEDRTFSRSSVRRQQGAPVQRSRSLSPASSVRAGGGRRAPAEQRVQDLEELLQLKIEENQELRKAHNKRHERLVLIQSNYKTVRDQLKEMEKSSGLSGARKQRAQSWQLRQEDSDAVWNELAYLKSLTRKLSTEKAGLEEELDMLRVQAAMDRATVKELHMCLAKDHQELLQQMAEEQQVKSSTPIKASLSSWRMEQSFKKIEQLEQRMMSLEEQRDRLRDEKERLLQANEDLAENFRRLQTSMNHQQTQEAVRVEAAHAQALAQEEQHCGEIMAVEARLATSQKEITKLHHQLLKLRQELGIVKAARDFHRNRAAGPARASGIANGISGKVKFKTTRHRGLLRQRSHRTVSSNQAISWQGRSPSPTKDEWEDMSIDSFSSEEYPDSLNGEPSGTAPHRQHASRKSYRCSLHANTEEPAAGSKKSQPSTLTQDYKQHELWERGTRGERRRRRRKWMLTKTQRCSSSLQQRVESLQRRVDIQRSARKDTQLSAKELQRANEALTAQLSALAQQLSSSKQLTQKLTSDLAGVEQQKKVLEMELEQWKKITFPPQSAPTSVLVNTECSCQGRTESAPANPAPQALETEVRQLQAKLKSASAEVTKQMAANKSLRGQLQEREDKLCQLQDKVSHAERDISRKRQLVEDFKTRVKFLQEMEKSYRDQIEELEKKVKTLSEEATNRKALVESLKRRLNIAATEKSQSEALCSKLKEDLERKEQRNHSLQARVGASEQALAALEQTATKQMEGLTQQSSLALDRLQRQLGLAYSQLEQLHSFIKTTVACMESLRDKEWLDHLNLMLQQKIPSAGQLMEAVRVKMKERKVLTEELAALAAPVSEKA
;
A
#
# COMPACT_ATOMS: atom_id res chain seq x y z
N MET A 1 -48.32 -17.74 -93.16
CA MET A 1 -48.37 -16.66 -92.14
C MET A 1 -49.62 -16.72 -91.24
N CYS A 2 -50.43 -17.80 -91.24
CA CYS A 2 -51.60 -17.94 -90.33
C CYS A 2 -51.52 -19.11 -89.33
N SER A 3 -50.44 -19.92 -89.27
CA SER A 3 -50.37 -21.10 -88.37
C SER A 3 -49.76 -20.81 -86.99
N ASN A 4 -49.00 -19.73 -86.84
CA ASN A 4 -48.42 -19.34 -85.55
C ASN A 4 -49.42 -18.60 -84.66
N ASP A 5 -50.47 -18.02 -85.25
CA ASP A 5 -51.51 -17.35 -84.49
C ASP A 5 -52.48 -18.37 -83.88
N ASP A 6 -52.88 -19.43 -84.60
CA ASP A 6 -53.75 -20.49 -84.07
C ASP A 6 -53.13 -21.26 -82.89
N SER A 7 -51.82 -21.53 -82.94
CA SER A 7 -51.11 -22.18 -81.84
C SER A 7 -50.97 -21.27 -80.62
N ARG A 8 -50.77 -19.96 -80.84
CA ARG A 8 -50.75 -18.96 -79.77
C ARG A 8 -52.14 -18.74 -79.17
N ILE A 9 -53.19 -18.81 -79.98
CA ILE A 9 -54.59 -18.75 -79.54
C ILE A 9 -54.92 -19.95 -78.67
N LEU A 10 -54.56 -21.18 -79.07
CA LEU A 10 -54.78 -22.38 -78.25
C LEU A 10 -54.06 -22.33 -76.89
N VAL A 11 -52.81 -21.86 -76.86
CA VAL A 11 -52.06 -21.68 -75.60
C VAL A 11 -52.71 -20.62 -74.72
N LEU A 12 -53.20 -19.52 -75.31
CA LEU A 12 -53.91 -18.48 -74.57
C LEU A 12 -55.29 -18.97 -74.08
N GLU A 13 -56.01 -19.78 -74.85
CA GLU A 13 -57.26 -20.41 -74.44
C GLU A 13 -57.05 -21.38 -73.28
N GLU A 14 -55.99 -22.18 -73.32
CA GLU A 14 -55.61 -23.08 -72.22
C GLU A 14 -55.19 -22.29 -70.97
N GLN A 15 -54.45 -21.18 -71.14
CA GLN A 15 -54.11 -20.27 -70.04
C GLN A 15 -55.35 -19.58 -69.45
N VAL A 16 -56.28 -19.11 -70.28
CA VAL A 16 -57.55 -18.50 -69.82
C VAL A 16 -58.39 -19.54 -69.08
N LYS A 17 -58.43 -20.78 -69.56
CA LYS A 17 -59.12 -21.88 -68.89
C LYS A 17 -58.50 -22.18 -67.52
N ASN A 18 -57.17 -22.29 -67.45
CA ASN A 18 -56.45 -22.51 -66.19
C ASN A 18 -56.68 -21.36 -65.20
N LEU A 19 -56.63 -20.11 -65.64
CA LEU A 19 -56.92 -18.94 -64.81
C LEU A 19 -58.39 -18.92 -64.36
N SER A 20 -59.33 -19.37 -65.20
CA SER A 20 -60.75 -19.47 -64.83
C SER A 20 -60.99 -20.55 -63.76
N ASP A 21 -60.30 -21.68 -63.84
CA ASP A 21 -60.37 -22.76 -62.85
C ASP A 21 -59.74 -22.32 -61.52
N GLU A 22 -58.62 -21.58 -61.56
CA GLU A 22 -58.00 -20.97 -60.38
C GLU A 22 -58.90 -19.92 -59.73
N LEU A 23 -59.61 -19.11 -60.53
CA LEU A 23 -60.56 -18.13 -60.03
C LEU A 23 -61.77 -18.80 -59.36
N MET A 24 -62.33 -19.85 -59.97
CA MET A 24 -63.42 -20.65 -59.38
C MET A 24 -62.99 -21.30 -58.06
N GLN A 25 -61.76 -21.81 -57.99
CA GLN A 25 -61.21 -22.36 -56.76
C GLN A 25 -61.04 -21.29 -55.67
N CYS A 26 -60.54 -20.11 -56.02
CA CYS A 26 -60.44 -18.97 -55.10
C CYS A 26 -61.81 -18.50 -54.60
N GLN A 27 -62.84 -18.52 -55.46
CA GLN A 27 -64.19 -18.18 -55.07
C GLN A 27 -64.78 -19.22 -54.10
N ALA A 28 -64.58 -20.51 -54.35
CA ALA A 28 -64.98 -21.56 -53.43
C ALA A 28 -64.26 -21.47 -52.06
N ASP A 29 -62.97 -21.13 -52.06
CA ASP A 29 -62.21 -20.94 -50.81
C ASP A 29 -62.67 -19.70 -50.04
N LYS A 30 -63.00 -18.60 -50.74
CA LYS A 30 -63.62 -17.42 -50.13
C LYS A 30 -64.96 -17.76 -49.48
N GLU A 31 -65.84 -18.48 -50.17
CA GLU A 31 -67.14 -18.90 -49.63
C GLU A 31 -66.99 -19.86 -48.44
N PHE A 32 -65.99 -20.76 -48.48
CA PHE A 32 -65.67 -21.65 -47.37
C PHE A 32 -65.20 -20.87 -46.13
N VAL A 33 -64.25 -19.95 -46.29
CA VAL A 33 -63.74 -19.10 -45.19
C VAL A 33 -64.88 -18.23 -44.63
N TRP A 34 -65.74 -17.69 -45.49
CA TRP A 34 -66.90 -16.92 -45.07
C TRP A 34 -67.91 -17.77 -44.28
N SER A 35 -68.18 -19.00 -44.72
CA SER A 35 -69.03 -19.97 -43.99
C SER A 35 -68.43 -20.36 -42.64
N LEU A 36 -67.12 -20.59 -42.58
CA LEU A 36 -66.40 -20.93 -41.36
C LEU A 36 -66.41 -19.77 -40.35
N TRP A 37 -66.11 -18.56 -40.82
CA TRP A 37 -66.16 -17.34 -40.02
C TRP A 37 -67.56 -17.13 -39.42
N LYS A 38 -68.62 -17.31 -40.22
CA LYS A 38 -70.01 -17.17 -39.75
C LYS A 38 -70.40 -18.21 -38.69
N ARG A 39 -69.89 -19.45 -38.77
CA ARG A 39 -70.12 -20.48 -37.74
C ARG A 39 -69.35 -20.23 -36.46
N LEU A 40 -68.13 -19.69 -36.55
CA LEU A 40 -67.31 -19.32 -35.40
C LEU A 40 -67.85 -18.09 -34.66
N GLN A 41 -68.74 -17.32 -35.28
CA GLN A 41 -69.34 -16.11 -34.69
C GLN A 41 -70.60 -16.38 -33.82
N VAL A 42 -71.07 -17.64 -33.75
CA VAL A 42 -72.18 -18.04 -32.89
C VAL A 42 -71.70 -18.07 -31.42
N ALA A 43 -72.58 -17.73 -30.46
CA ALA A 43 -72.20 -17.53 -29.05
C ALA A 43 -71.47 -18.73 -28.37
N ASN A 44 -71.67 -19.96 -28.87
CA ASN A 44 -70.94 -21.16 -28.47
C ASN A 44 -70.55 -21.96 -29.73
N PRO A 45 -69.41 -21.69 -30.38
CA PRO A 45 -69.02 -22.42 -31.58
C PRO A 45 -68.45 -23.80 -31.22
N ASP A 46 -68.90 -24.86 -31.90
CA ASP A 46 -68.28 -26.19 -31.81
C ASP A 46 -66.95 -26.19 -32.57
N LEU A 47 -65.86 -25.91 -31.85
CA LEU A 47 -64.50 -25.86 -32.38
C LEU A 47 -64.09 -27.20 -33.01
N THR A 48 -64.60 -28.33 -32.52
CA THR A 48 -64.26 -29.66 -33.04
C THR A 48 -64.80 -29.84 -34.45
N GLN A 49 -66.05 -29.42 -34.68
CA GLN A 49 -66.68 -29.47 -36.00
C GLN A 49 -66.01 -28.48 -36.97
N ALA A 50 -65.66 -27.28 -36.50
CA ALA A 50 -64.97 -26.27 -37.31
C ALA A 50 -63.58 -26.76 -37.76
N VAL A 51 -62.79 -27.33 -36.86
CA VAL A 51 -61.47 -27.92 -37.18
C VAL A 51 -61.64 -29.10 -38.14
N SER A 52 -62.65 -29.96 -37.95
CA SER A 52 -62.92 -31.08 -38.86
C SER A 52 -63.22 -30.61 -40.28
N LEU A 53 -64.03 -29.55 -40.45
CA LEU A 53 -64.31 -28.97 -41.77
C LEU A 53 -63.05 -28.36 -42.43
N VAL A 54 -62.16 -27.76 -41.65
CA VAL A 54 -60.87 -27.23 -42.17
C VAL A 54 -59.97 -28.37 -42.60
N VAL A 55 -59.85 -29.43 -41.80
CA VAL A 55 -59.07 -30.63 -42.15
C VAL A 55 -59.64 -31.31 -43.39
N GLU A 56 -60.97 -31.43 -43.52
CA GLU A 56 -61.62 -31.97 -44.71
C GLU A 56 -61.38 -31.11 -45.97
N ARG A 57 -61.41 -29.79 -45.83
CA ARG A 57 -61.14 -28.86 -46.95
C ARG A 57 -59.67 -28.90 -47.38
N GLU A 58 -58.73 -28.94 -46.43
CA GLU A 58 -57.30 -29.08 -46.73
C GLU A 58 -56.97 -30.45 -47.34
N LYS A 59 -57.63 -31.52 -46.86
CA LYS A 59 -57.58 -32.84 -47.49
C LYS A 59 -58.06 -32.80 -48.95
N HIS A 60 -59.21 -32.16 -49.23
CA HIS A 60 -59.68 -31.98 -50.61
C HIS A 60 -58.68 -31.19 -51.48
N LYS A 61 -58.02 -30.16 -50.94
CA LYS A 61 -57.00 -29.40 -51.68
C LYS A 61 -55.77 -30.26 -51.99
N ALA A 62 -55.33 -31.08 -51.05
CA ALA A 62 -54.26 -32.05 -51.27
C ALA A 62 -54.65 -33.07 -52.36
N GLU A 63 -55.85 -33.64 -52.29
CA GLU A 63 -56.36 -34.59 -53.29
C GLU A 63 -56.48 -33.97 -54.70
N ILE A 64 -56.87 -32.70 -54.81
CA ILE A 64 -56.90 -31.98 -56.11
C ILE A 64 -55.48 -31.78 -56.64
N LYS A 65 -54.50 -31.45 -55.79
CA LYS A 65 -53.09 -31.33 -56.19
C LYS A 65 -52.56 -32.68 -56.67
N ASP A 66 -52.81 -33.75 -55.93
CA ASP A 66 -52.40 -35.10 -56.30
C ASP A 66 -53.06 -35.53 -57.62
N ARG A 67 -54.34 -35.21 -57.83
CA ARG A 67 -55.02 -35.45 -59.10
C ARG A 67 -54.40 -34.68 -60.27
N LYS A 68 -54.05 -33.41 -60.09
CA LYS A 68 -53.34 -32.62 -61.10
C LYS A 68 -51.96 -33.21 -61.40
N VAL A 69 -51.23 -33.66 -60.38
CA VAL A 69 -49.94 -34.36 -60.57
C VAL A 69 -50.16 -35.63 -61.38
N LEU A 70 -51.19 -36.42 -61.07
CA LEU A 70 -51.53 -37.62 -61.84
C LEU A 70 -51.94 -37.31 -63.27
N GLU A 71 -52.70 -36.24 -63.54
CA GLU A 71 -53.04 -35.79 -64.90
C GLU A 71 -51.79 -35.31 -65.67
N ILE A 72 -50.86 -34.65 -65.00
CA ILE A 72 -49.55 -34.27 -65.58
C ILE A 72 -48.72 -35.52 -65.86
N LEU A 73 -48.69 -36.50 -64.95
CA LEU A 73 -47.98 -37.75 -65.18
C LEU A 73 -48.62 -38.55 -66.32
N GLN A 74 -49.94 -38.66 -66.37
CA GLN A 74 -50.65 -39.29 -67.49
C GLN A 74 -50.40 -38.57 -68.81
N SER A 75 -50.47 -37.24 -68.86
CA SER A 75 -50.15 -36.50 -70.08
C SER A 75 -48.69 -36.65 -70.50
N LYS A 76 -47.76 -36.73 -69.55
CA LYS A 76 -46.35 -37.06 -69.81
C LYS A 76 -46.18 -38.49 -70.28
N ASP A 77 -46.86 -39.47 -69.70
CA ASP A 77 -46.83 -40.87 -70.13
C ASP A 77 -47.44 -41.02 -71.52
N TYR A 78 -48.55 -40.34 -71.82
CA TYR A 78 -49.10 -40.25 -73.17
C TYR A 78 -48.12 -39.58 -74.13
N LYS A 79 -47.40 -38.54 -73.68
CA LYS A 79 -46.39 -37.89 -74.52
C LYS A 79 -45.19 -38.79 -74.75
N ILE A 80 -44.76 -39.54 -73.74
CA ILE A 80 -43.72 -40.56 -73.86
C ILE A 80 -44.18 -41.65 -74.81
N GLN A 81 -45.40 -42.17 -74.66
CA GLN A 81 -45.97 -43.16 -75.56
C GLN A 81 -46.11 -42.62 -76.99
N GLU A 82 -46.50 -41.36 -77.18
CA GLU A 82 -46.54 -40.69 -78.49
C GLU A 82 -45.11 -40.55 -79.06
N LEU A 83 -44.13 -40.20 -78.23
CA LEU A 83 -42.72 -40.11 -78.64
C LEU A 83 -42.14 -41.50 -78.94
N GLU A 84 -42.49 -42.54 -78.19
CA GLU A 84 -42.11 -43.93 -78.45
C GLU A 84 -42.80 -44.46 -79.70
N GLN A 85 -44.07 -44.13 -79.94
CA GLN A 85 -44.77 -44.42 -81.20
C GLN A 85 -44.13 -43.66 -82.37
N LYS A 86 -43.70 -42.40 -82.17
CA LYS A 86 -42.95 -41.65 -83.19
C LYS A 86 -41.56 -42.23 -83.41
N VAL A 87 -40.86 -42.69 -82.38
CA VAL A 87 -39.53 -43.31 -82.49
C VAL A 87 -39.63 -44.69 -83.12
N THR A 88 -40.62 -45.51 -82.74
CA THR A 88 -40.88 -46.80 -83.38
C THR A 88 -41.42 -46.63 -84.80
N GLY A 89 -42.26 -45.62 -85.04
CA GLY A 89 -42.70 -45.19 -86.37
C GLY A 89 -41.55 -44.71 -87.24
N GLN A 90 -40.64 -43.90 -86.70
CA GLN A 90 -39.41 -43.48 -87.36
C GLN A 90 -38.44 -44.65 -87.56
N GLN A 91 -38.37 -45.61 -86.63
CA GLN A 91 -37.54 -46.80 -86.77
C GLN A 91 -38.11 -47.77 -87.81
N GLN A 92 -39.43 -47.87 -87.92
CA GLN A 92 -40.14 -48.59 -88.97
C GLN A 92 -40.05 -47.85 -90.30
N GLU A 93 -40.08 -46.51 -90.31
CA GLU A 93 -39.85 -45.69 -91.49
C GLU A 93 -38.42 -45.83 -91.97
N ILE A 94 -37.42 -45.76 -91.08
CA ILE A 94 -36.01 -46.05 -91.37
C ILE A 94 -35.88 -47.49 -91.89
N SER A 95 -36.54 -48.47 -91.27
CA SER A 95 -36.54 -49.86 -91.76
C SER A 95 -37.23 -49.98 -93.12
N SER A 96 -38.31 -49.24 -93.37
CA SER A 96 -39.05 -49.21 -94.62
C SER A 96 -38.35 -48.38 -95.70
N LEU A 97 -37.53 -47.38 -95.34
CA LEU A 97 -36.69 -46.56 -96.21
C LEU A 97 -35.42 -47.31 -96.56
N VAL A 98 -34.88 -48.10 -95.64
CA VAL A 98 -33.83 -49.11 -95.90
C VAL A 98 -34.37 -50.21 -96.81
N GLN A 99 -35.65 -50.57 -96.72
CA GLN A 99 -36.31 -51.50 -97.65
C GLN A 99 -36.70 -50.84 -99.00
N ARG A 100 -37.16 -49.58 -99.02
CA ARG A 100 -37.47 -48.81 -100.25
C ARG A 100 -36.22 -48.35 -100.99
N THR A 101 -35.08 -48.19 -100.33
CA THR A 101 -33.78 -47.97 -101.02
C THR A 101 -33.25 -49.23 -101.72
N THR A 102 -33.93 -50.37 -101.58
CA THR A 102 -33.68 -51.59 -102.38
C THR A 102 -34.68 -51.83 -103.52
N ALA A 103 -35.65 -50.93 -103.76
CA ALA A 103 -36.56 -51.01 -104.92
C ALA A 103 -37.01 -49.60 -105.39
N VAL A 104 -36.55 -49.21 -106.58
CA VAL A 104 -36.68 -47.88 -107.20
C VAL A 104 -38.07 -47.62 -107.81
N GLY A 105 -38.54 -46.37 -107.69
CA GLY A 105 -39.01 -45.60 -108.85
C GLY A 105 -40.36 -44.89 -108.73
N GLU A 106 -40.34 -43.58 -108.41
CA GLU A 106 -41.27 -42.56 -108.94
C GLU A 106 -40.72 -41.14 -108.63
N ASP A 107 -39.98 -40.58 -109.60
CA ASP A 107 -39.02 -39.45 -109.46
C ASP A 107 -39.62 -38.02 -109.43
N SER A 108 -40.93 -37.83 -109.31
CA SER A 108 -41.52 -36.48 -109.27
C SER A 108 -42.02 -36.03 -107.88
N ALA A 109 -42.38 -36.98 -107.00
CA ALA A 109 -42.63 -36.73 -105.58
C ALA A 109 -41.32 -36.70 -104.78
N LEU A 110 -40.37 -37.57 -105.15
CA LEU A 110 -39.03 -37.63 -104.56
C LEU A 110 -38.26 -36.33 -104.73
N THR A 111 -38.45 -35.53 -105.79
CA THR A 111 -37.74 -34.25 -105.91
C THR A 111 -38.23 -33.22 -104.89
N LYS A 112 -39.55 -33.17 -104.61
CA LYS A 112 -40.11 -32.29 -103.59
C LYS A 112 -39.76 -32.75 -102.18
N GLU A 113 -39.84 -34.05 -101.92
CA GLU A 113 -39.41 -34.65 -100.65
C GLU A 113 -37.90 -34.55 -100.45
N LEU A 114 -37.09 -34.68 -101.51
CA LEU A 114 -35.65 -34.44 -101.44
C LEU A 114 -35.34 -32.95 -101.22
N THR A 115 -36.15 -32.01 -101.75
CA THR A 115 -35.96 -30.59 -101.44
C THR A 115 -36.34 -30.27 -100.00
N THR A 116 -37.45 -30.80 -99.48
CA THR A 116 -37.86 -30.57 -98.09
C THR A 116 -36.94 -31.28 -97.11
N LEU A 117 -36.49 -32.50 -97.41
CA LEU A 117 -35.48 -33.22 -96.62
C LEU A 117 -34.11 -32.55 -96.70
N ARG A 118 -33.72 -31.99 -97.87
CA ARG A 118 -32.49 -31.18 -97.97
C ARG A 118 -32.58 -29.93 -97.12
N GLU A 119 -33.71 -29.23 -97.15
CA GLU A 119 -33.94 -28.04 -96.33
C GLU A 119 -33.98 -28.37 -94.83
N GLN A 120 -34.64 -29.47 -94.44
CA GLN A 120 -34.60 -29.99 -93.08
C GLN A 120 -33.19 -30.42 -92.65
N LEU A 121 -32.41 -31.05 -93.53
CA LEU A 121 -31.04 -31.46 -93.24
C LEU A 121 -30.11 -30.25 -93.14
N VAL A 122 -30.33 -29.20 -93.92
CA VAL A 122 -29.65 -27.91 -93.79
C VAL A 122 -30.00 -27.23 -92.47
N ASN A 123 -31.29 -27.18 -92.11
CA ASN A 123 -31.74 -26.60 -90.84
C ASN A 123 -31.20 -27.40 -89.63
N LYS A 124 -31.25 -28.73 -89.66
CA LYS A 124 -30.66 -29.59 -88.61
C LYS A 124 -29.15 -29.47 -88.54
N ASN A 125 -28.46 -29.26 -89.66
CA ASN A 125 -27.02 -29.02 -89.68
C ASN A 125 -26.70 -27.61 -89.14
N HIS A 126 -27.56 -26.62 -89.37
CA HIS A 126 -27.46 -25.31 -88.76
C HIS A 126 -27.67 -25.37 -87.23
N GLU A 127 -28.73 -26.01 -86.75
CA GLU A 127 -28.99 -26.26 -85.32
C GLU A 127 -27.83 -27.02 -84.65
N LEU A 128 -27.27 -28.05 -85.31
CA LEU A 128 -26.12 -28.78 -84.77
C LEU A 128 -24.86 -27.90 -84.69
N LYS A 129 -24.66 -27.00 -85.66
CA LYS A 129 -23.55 -26.04 -85.62
C LYS A 129 -23.76 -25.04 -84.49
N GLU A 130 -24.96 -24.51 -84.31
CA GLU A 130 -25.32 -23.62 -83.20
C GLU A 130 -25.10 -24.31 -81.84
N MET A 131 -25.62 -25.53 -81.66
CA MET A 131 -25.41 -26.31 -80.44
C MET A 131 -23.93 -26.63 -80.18
N LYS A 132 -23.13 -26.92 -81.22
CA LYS A 132 -21.68 -27.10 -81.08
C LYS A 132 -20.98 -25.81 -80.67
N THR A 133 -21.36 -24.67 -81.24
CA THR A 133 -20.80 -23.38 -80.83
C THR A 133 -21.23 -23.02 -79.42
N GLU A 134 -22.45 -23.37 -79.01
CA GLU A 134 -22.94 -23.13 -77.66
C GLU A 134 -22.26 -24.04 -76.63
N CYS A 135 -22.00 -25.31 -76.96
CA CYS A 135 -21.20 -26.21 -76.12
C CYS A 135 -19.77 -25.68 -75.95
N ARG A 136 -19.14 -25.20 -77.03
CA ARG A 136 -17.80 -24.58 -76.95
C ARG A 136 -17.79 -23.32 -76.10
N ARG A 137 -18.79 -22.44 -76.24
CA ARG A 137 -18.94 -21.27 -75.36
C ARG A 137 -19.08 -21.69 -73.90
N LYS A 138 -19.91 -22.68 -73.60
CA LYS A 138 -20.09 -23.23 -72.23
C LYS A 138 -18.81 -23.85 -71.67
N GLU A 139 -18.02 -24.55 -72.49
CA GLU A 139 -16.72 -25.09 -72.09
C GLU A 139 -15.69 -23.98 -71.83
N GLU A 140 -15.64 -22.93 -72.66
CA GLU A 140 -14.79 -21.76 -72.46
C GLU A 140 -15.19 -20.98 -71.19
N GLU A 141 -16.49 -20.79 -70.96
CA GLU A 141 -17.04 -20.20 -69.73
C GLU A 141 -16.65 -21.05 -68.50
N GLN A 142 -16.76 -22.39 -68.57
CA GLN A 142 -16.32 -23.27 -67.50
C GLN A 142 -14.81 -23.18 -67.23
N GLN A 143 -13.99 -23.11 -68.27
CA GLN A 143 -12.55 -22.94 -68.14
C GLN A 143 -12.19 -21.59 -67.49
N GLN A 144 -12.89 -20.51 -67.86
CA GLN A 144 -12.72 -19.19 -67.23
C GLN A 144 -13.12 -19.22 -65.75
N VAL A 145 -14.22 -19.88 -65.39
CA VAL A 145 -14.64 -20.05 -64.00
C VAL A 145 -13.62 -20.85 -63.19
N VAL A 146 -13.08 -21.95 -63.74
CA VAL A 146 -12.05 -22.75 -63.07
C VAL A 146 -10.77 -21.94 -62.86
N GLN A 147 -10.32 -21.18 -63.85
CA GLN A 147 -9.15 -20.30 -63.71
C GLN A 147 -9.36 -19.24 -62.63
N ALA A 148 -10.55 -18.60 -62.60
CA ALA A 148 -10.90 -17.66 -61.55
C ALA A 148 -10.88 -18.31 -60.15
N LEU A 149 -11.43 -19.52 -60.01
CA LEU A 149 -11.40 -20.27 -58.75
C LEU A 149 -9.97 -20.70 -58.34
N GLU A 150 -9.11 -21.02 -59.29
CA GLU A 150 -7.70 -21.32 -59.03
C GLU A 150 -6.88 -20.10 -58.61
N GLU A 151 -7.20 -18.93 -59.15
CA GLU A 151 -6.63 -17.65 -58.73
C GLU A 151 -7.09 -17.28 -57.32
N GLU A 152 -8.37 -17.43 -57.01
CA GLU A 152 -8.90 -17.25 -55.64
C GLU A 152 -8.28 -18.24 -54.67
N LYS A 153 -8.13 -19.52 -55.04
CA LYS A 153 -7.44 -20.52 -54.23
C LYS A 153 -5.98 -20.15 -53.96
N ARG A 154 -5.27 -19.63 -54.96
CA ARG A 154 -3.89 -19.14 -54.80
C ARG A 154 -3.84 -17.90 -53.90
N GLY A 155 -4.79 -16.98 -54.05
CA GLY A 155 -4.95 -15.81 -53.19
C GLY A 155 -5.18 -16.20 -51.73
N LEU A 156 -6.11 -17.12 -51.47
CA LEU A 156 -6.40 -17.65 -50.14
C LEU A 156 -5.21 -18.42 -49.55
N ALA A 157 -4.49 -19.21 -50.35
CA ALA A 157 -3.29 -19.92 -49.90
C ALA A 157 -2.17 -18.95 -49.48
N SER A 158 -1.96 -17.87 -50.26
CA SER A 158 -1.03 -16.80 -49.92
C SER A 158 -1.45 -16.08 -48.63
N HIS A 159 -2.74 -15.78 -48.49
CA HIS A 159 -3.27 -15.17 -47.28
C HIS A 159 -3.11 -16.08 -46.04
N CYS A 160 -3.36 -17.38 -46.18
CA CYS A 160 -3.12 -18.35 -45.11
C CYS A 160 -1.63 -18.45 -44.74
N ALA A 161 -0.72 -18.38 -45.72
CA ALA A 161 0.72 -18.37 -45.45
C ALA A 161 1.17 -17.09 -44.73
N ALA A 162 0.66 -15.94 -45.14
CA ALA A 162 0.90 -14.65 -44.47
C ALA A 162 0.38 -14.67 -43.03
N LEU A 163 -0.84 -15.15 -42.79
CA LEU A 163 -1.39 -15.29 -41.44
C LEU A 163 -0.58 -16.25 -40.56
N ARG A 164 -0.05 -17.35 -41.12
CA ARG A 164 0.85 -18.24 -40.37
C ARG A 164 2.16 -17.54 -40.00
N ALA A 165 2.77 -16.80 -40.92
CA ALA A 165 3.98 -16.04 -40.65
C ALA A 165 3.75 -14.96 -39.58
N ASP A 166 2.60 -14.26 -39.64
CA ASP A 166 2.20 -13.29 -38.63
C ASP A 166 1.99 -13.96 -37.26
N LEU A 167 1.36 -15.14 -37.22
CA LEU A 167 1.20 -15.89 -35.97
C LEU A 167 2.54 -16.35 -35.39
N GLU A 168 3.47 -16.83 -36.22
CA GLU A 168 4.81 -17.18 -35.77
C GLU A 168 5.58 -15.96 -35.27
N GLU A 169 5.47 -14.82 -35.94
CA GLU A 169 6.10 -13.57 -35.49
C GLU A 169 5.50 -13.08 -34.17
N LYS A 170 4.18 -13.19 -34.00
CA LYS A 170 3.52 -12.91 -32.72
C LYS A 170 3.96 -13.88 -31.62
N GLN A 171 4.17 -15.15 -31.95
CA GLN A 171 4.72 -16.13 -31.02
C GLN A 171 6.15 -15.76 -30.59
N ARG A 172 7.03 -15.42 -31.54
CA ARG A 172 8.39 -14.94 -31.25
C ARG A 172 8.40 -13.69 -30.37
N GLN A 173 7.47 -12.76 -30.60
CA GLN A 173 7.31 -11.57 -29.75
C GLN A 173 6.86 -11.94 -28.33
N VAL A 174 5.95 -12.90 -28.17
CA VAL A 174 5.52 -13.38 -26.84
C VAL A 174 6.67 -14.07 -26.10
N ASP A 175 7.47 -14.87 -26.81
CA ASP A 175 8.63 -15.57 -26.24
C ASP A 175 9.72 -14.58 -25.83
N SER A 176 10.05 -13.59 -26.68
CA SER A 176 10.98 -12.50 -26.34
C SER A 176 10.52 -11.70 -25.12
N GLN A 177 9.22 -11.37 -25.03
CA GLN A 177 8.68 -10.70 -23.85
C GLN A 177 8.70 -11.60 -22.60
N ARG A 178 8.61 -12.92 -22.77
CA ARG A 178 8.74 -13.87 -21.67
C ARG A 178 10.17 -13.90 -21.14
N ASP A 179 11.15 -13.95 -22.03
CA ASP A 179 12.57 -13.92 -21.65
C ASP A 179 12.93 -12.59 -20.97
N GLU A 180 12.41 -11.46 -21.46
CA GLU A 180 12.55 -10.15 -20.81
C GLU A 180 11.91 -10.12 -19.41
N ARG A 181 10.72 -10.71 -19.25
CA ARG A 181 10.05 -10.83 -17.95
C ARG A 181 10.84 -11.71 -16.99
N ASP A 182 11.37 -12.84 -17.45
CA ASP A 182 12.15 -13.77 -16.64
C ASP A 182 13.49 -13.13 -16.22
N ALA A 183 14.15 -12.40 -17.12
CA ALA A 183 15.35 -11.61 -16.82
C ALA A 183 15.07 -10.42 -15.88
N ALA A 184 13.92 -9.77 -16.01
CA ALA A 184 13.50 -8.75 -15.05
C ALA A 184 13.20 -9.37 -13.68
N GLN A 185 12.59 -10.55 -13.63
CA GLN A 185 12.29 -11.27 -12.40
C GLN A 185 13.56 -11.75 -11.70
N SER A 186 14.59 -12.20 -12.42
CA SER A 186 15.88 -12.54 -11.83
C SER A 186 16.56 -11.30 -11.22
N ARG A 187 16.54 -10.16 -11.93
CA ARG A 187 17.05 -8.88 -11.41
C ARG A 187 16.29 -8.42 -10.17
N LEU A 188 14.97 -8.61 -10.13
CA LEU A 188 14.18 -8.30 -8.93
C LEU A 188 14.59 -9.18 -7.75
N LYS A 189 14.78 -10.49 -7.95
CA LYS A 189 15.27 -11.38 -6.89
C LYS A 189 16.66 -10.98 -6.39
N ASP A 190 17.57 -10.59 -7.29
CA ASP A 190 18.90 -10.12 -6.91
C ASP A 190 18.83 -8.81 -6.11
N LEU A 191 17.92 -7.90 -6.47
CA LEU A 191 17.68 -6.66 -5.74
C LEU A 191 17.00 -6.91 -4.39
N GLU A 192 16.06 -7.85 -4.31
CA GLU A 192 15.43 -8.27 -3.05
C GLU A 192 16.47 -8.86 -2.09
N GLU A 193 17.40 -9.67 -2.60
CA GLU A 193 18.47 -10.24 -1.76
C GLU A 193 19.45 -9.16 -1.30
N LYS A 194 19.85 -8.24 -2.19
CA LYS A 194 20.66 -7.07 -1.80
C LYS A 194 19.95 -6.20 -0.77
N LEU A 195 18.64 -6.02 -0.90
CA LEU A 195 17.82 -5.28 0.06
C LEU A 195 17.78 -6.00 1.41
N ARG A 196 17.64 -7.33 1.44
CA ARG A 196 17.72 -8.12 2.69
C ARG A 196 19.08 -7.97 3.37
N ILE A 197 20.17 -8.05 2.61
CA ILE A 197 21.54 -7.86 3.14
C ILE A 197 21.68 -6.45 3.72
N ALA A 198 21.26 -5.41 2.98
CA ALA A 198 21.31 -4.03 3.46
C ALA A 198 20.44 -3.81 4.72
N TRP A 199 19.29 -4.46 4.82
CA TRP A 199 18.47 -4.44 6.05
C TRP A 199 19.16 -5.11 7.24
N LEU A 200 19.87 -6.22 7.01
CA LEU A 200 20.65 -6.89 8.04
C LEU A 200 21.81 -5.99 8.52
N GLU A 201 22.55 -5.37 7.59
CA GLU A 201 23.61 -4.41 7.89
C GLU A 201 23.08 -3.18 8.63
N LEU A 202 21.92 -2.66 8.24
CA LEU A 202 21.26 -1.57 8.94
C LEU A 202 20.84 -1.97 10.35
N SER A 203 20.33 -3.19 10.54
CA SER A 203 19.96 -3.73 11.84
C SER A 203 21.17 -3.87 12.76
N GLN A 204 22.28 -4.41 12.24
CA GLN A 204 23.56 -4.49 12.96
C GLN A 204 24.10 -3.10 13.31
N SER A 205 24.02 -2.15 12.38
CA SER A 205 24.43 -0.75 12.63
C SER A 205 23.53 -0.09 13.66
N GLN A 206 22.23 -0.38 13.66
CA GLN A 206 21.28 0.12 14.66
C GLN A 206 21.57 -0.46 16.04
N GLU A 207 21.87 -1.76 16.14
CA GLU A 207 22.31 -2.39 17.39
C GLU A 207 23.61 -1.76 17.91
N TYR A 208 24.56 -1.48 17.02
CA TYR A 208 25.80 -0.78 17.36
C TYR A 208 25.54 0.66 17.86
N ILE A 209 24.69 1.42 17.18
CA ILE A 209 24.27 2.77 17.60
C ILE A 209 23.56 2.73 18.95
N ASN A 210 22.66 1.75 19.16
CA ASN A 210 21.97 1.56 20.44
C ASN A 210 22.98 1.22 21.56
N GLY A 211 23.99 0.39 21.26
CA GLY A 211 25.08 0.09 22.17
C GLY A 211 25.89 1.34 22.55
N LEU A 212 26.25 2.17 21.58
CA LEU A 212 26.93 3.45 21.82
C LEU A 212 26.04 4.43 22.61
N ALA A 213 24.74 4.50 22.31
CA ALA A 213 23.79 5.34 23.04
C ALA A 213 23.66 4.90 24.50
N ALA A 214 23.64 3.58 24.76
CA ALA A 214 23.63 3.05 26.12
C ALA A 214 24.94 3.40 26.87
N GLN A 215 26.09 3.33 26.19
CA GLN A 215 27.39 3.74 26.76
C GLN A 215 27.43 5.25 27.06
N LEU A 216 26.96 6.09 26.14
CA LEU A 216 26.85 7.54 26.35
C LEU A 216 25.93 7.86 27.53
N SER A 217 24.75 7.23 27.59
CA SER A 217 23.83 7.38 28.72
C SER A 217 24.46 6.93 30.05
N SER A 218 25.27 5.87 30.05
CA SER A 218 26.03 5.47 31.24
C SER A 218 27.05 6.54 31.64
N LYS A 219 27.76 7.12 30.67
CA LYS A 219 28.75 8.17 30.92
C LYS A 219 28.12 9.48 31.38
N GLU A 220 26.98 9.86 30.85
CA GLU A 220 26.17 11.00 31.32
C GLU A 220 25.74 10.82 32.78
N ARG A 221 25.32 9.60 33.17
CA ARG A 221 25.01 9.31 34.58
C ARG A 221 26.24 9.39 35.47
N GLU A 222 27.38 8.83 35.04
CA GLU A 222 28.64 8.96 35.78
C GLU A 222 29.06 10.43 35.93
N GLU A 223 28.93 11.24 34.87
CA GLU A 223 29.22 12.67 34.91
C GLU A 223 28.28 13.41 35.87
N ALA A 224 26.98 13.12 35.85
CA ALA A 224 26.02 13.69 36.80
C ALA A 224 26.41 13.36 38.25
N THR A 225 26.81 12.10 38.55
CA THR A 225 27.25 11.74 39.91
C THR A 225 28.55 12.46 40.32
N LYS A 226 29.49 12.65 39.39
CA LYS A 226 30.72 13.42 39.64
C LYS A 226 30.43 14.90 39.84
N GLN A 227 29.48 15.45 39.08
CA GLN A 227 29.06 16.84 39.23
C GLN A 227 28.39 17.07 40.59
N GLU A 228 27.54 16.15 41.05
CA GLU A 228 26.99 16.20 42.41
C GLU A 228 28.08 16.15 43.49
N GLN A 229 29.11 15.31 43.31
CA GLN A 229 30.25 15.24 44.24
C GLN A 229 31.05 16.55 44.25
N LEU A 230 31.31 17.15 43.08
CA LEU A 230 31.98 18.44 42.98
C LEU A 230 31.18 19.55 43.64
N ASP A 231 29.87 19.56 43.47
CA ASP A 231 29.02 20.56 44.10
C ASP A 231 28.99 20.38 45.62
N ARG A 232 28.98 19.15 46.16
CA ARG A 232 29.15 18.90 47.61
C ARG A 232 30.49 19.44 48.11
N LEU A 233 31.59 19.12 47.44
CA LEU A 233 32.93 19.62 47.81
C LEU A 233 33.02 21.15 47.75
N ARG A 234 32.34 21.80 46.79
CA ARG A 234 32.25 23.27 46.73
C ARG A 234 31.50 23.86 47.93
N HIS A 235 30.42 23.22 48.37
CA HIS A 235 29.68 23.64 49.56
C HIS A 235 30.55 23.47 50.81
N GLU A 236 31.18 22.31 50.99
CA GLU A 236 32.11 22.05 52.11
C GLU A 236 33.28 23.04 52.12
N PHE A 237 33.86 23.36 50.97
CA PHE A 237 34.91 24.36 50.87
C PHE A 237 34.41 25.76 51.25
N ALA A 238 33.20 26.15 50.82
CA ALA A 238 32.60 27.42 51.19
C ALA A 238 32.33 27.50 52.70
N GLU A 239 31.86 26.41 53.31
CA GLU A 239 31.67 26.30 54.77
C GLU A 239 33.00 26.42 55.52
N VAL A 240 34.06 25.75 55.06
CA VAL A 240 35.40 25.89 55.66
C VAL A 240 35.90 27.34 55.52
N GLN A 241 35.65 27.99 54.39
CA GLN A 241 36.05 29.39 54.18
C GLN A 241 35.30 30.35 55.10
N THR A 242 34.00 30.12 55.35
CA THR A 242 33.23 30.94 56.30
C THR A 242 33.69 30.71 57.73
N LEU A 243 33.94 29.46 58.12
CA LEU A 243 34.50 29.12 59.44
C LEU A 243 35.89 29.76 59.65
N TYR A 244 36.75 29.73 58.63
CA TYR A 244 38.05 30.40 58.69
C TYR A 244 37.89 31.91 58.88
N ARG A 245 36.97 32.55 58.14
CA ARG A 245 36.70 34.00 58.30
C ARG A 245 36.23 34.33 59.71
N GLN A 246 35.29 33.56 60.26
CA GLN A 246 34.82 33.72 61.64
C GLN A 246 35.97 33.56 62.65
N SER A 247 36.83 32.56 62.46
CA SER A 247 38.01 32.38 63.31
C SER A 247 38.96 33.57 63.25
N THR A 248 39.17 34.18 62.07
CA THR A 248 40.01 35.38 61.94
C THR A 248 39.37 36.62 62.57
N GLU A 249 38.04 36.76 62.49
CA GLU A 249 37.28 37.82 63.16
C GLU A 249 37.39 37.67 64.69
N HIS A 250 37.22 36.47 65.23
CA HIS A 250 37.42 36.20 66.66
C HIS A 250 38.86 36.45 67.12
N ALA A 251 39.87 36.11 66.30
CA ALA A 251 41.26 36.45 66.61
C ALA A 251 41.50 37.97 66.64
N ALA A 252 40.85 38.72 65.75
CA ALA A 252 40.90 40.18 65.76
C ALA A 252 40.20 40.79 66.98
N GLU A 253 39.04 40.25 67.38
CA GLU A 253 38.33 40.62 68.61
C GLU A 253 39.20 40.36 69.85
N GLN A 254 39.85 39.20 69.93
CA GLN A 254 40.80 38.88 71.00
C GLN A 254 41.99 39.85 71.02
N SER A 255 42.56 40.20 69.86
CA SER A 255 43.64 41.19 69.77
C SER A 255 43.21 42.56 70.26
N HIS A 256 41.99 43.00 69.93
CA HIS A 256 41.45 44.26 70.42
C HIS A 256 41.29 44.25 71.95
N LEU A 257 40.76 43.16 72.52
CA LEU A 257 40.64 43.01 73.96
C LEU A 257 42.01 43.05 74.65
N ILE A 258 43.02 42.37 74.09
CA ILE A 258 44.40 42.42 74.61
C ILE A 258 44.92 43.86 74.63
N LYS A 259 44.75 44.62 73.53
CA LYS A 259 45.17 46.03 73.47
C LYS A 259 44.46 46.91 74.50
N GLN A 260 43.16 46.67 74.75
CA GLN A 260 42.42 47.37 75.80
C GLN A 260 42.98 47.05 77.19
N LEU A 261 43.27 45.78 77.47
CA LEU A 261 43.88 45.35 78.72
C LEU A 261 45.29 45.90 78.90
N GLU A 262 46.10 45.95 77.84
CA GLU A 262 47.42 46.58 77.84
C GLU A 262 47.33 48.09 78.13
N GLY A 263 46.36 48.79 77.52
CA GLY A 263 46.09 50.21 77.79
C GLY A 263 45.71 50.47 79.25
N LEU A 264 44.77 49.69 79.80
CA LEU A 264 44.38 49.77 81.20
C LEU A 264 45.55 49.46 82.16
N ASN A 265 46.41 48.51 81.81
CA ASN A 265 47.60 48.19 82.59
C ASN A 265 48.60 49.37 82.57
N LEU A 266 48.84 49.98 81.41
CA LEU A 266 49.68 51.18 81.30
C LEU A 266 49.13 52.36 82.11
N ASP A 267 47.82 52.59 82.08
CA ASP A 267 47.17 53.64 82.87
C ASP A 267 47.28 53.34 84.38
N THR A 268 47.11 52.09 84.79
CA THR A 268 47.31 51.66 86.18
C THR A 268 48.75 51.90 86.63
N GLN A 269 49.74 51.51 85.81
CA GLN A 269 51.16 51.78 86.09
C GLN A 269 51.46 53.27 86.17
N ARG A 270 50.83 54.10 85.31
CA ARG A 270 50.98 55.56 85.37
C ARG A 270 50.41 56.14 86.66
N VAL A 271 49.23 55.70 87.09
CA VAL A 271 48.64 56.13 88.36
C VAL A 271 49.53 55.73 89.53
N LEU A 272 50.06 54.51 89.54
CA LEU A 272 51.00 54.05 90.57
C LEU A 272 52.27 54.90 90.59
N ARG A 273 52.89 55.19 89.43
CA ARG A 273 54.05 56.09 89.35
C ARG A 273 53.73 57.49 89.85
N ASN A 274 52.58 58.05 89.45
CA ASN A 274 52.15 59.36 89.93
C ASN A 274 51.94 59.37 91.47
N GLN A 275 51.44 58.26 92.04
CA GLN A 275 51.33 58.10 93.49
C GLN A 275 52.71 57.97 94.15
N GLU A 276 53.63 57.20 93.58
CA GLU A 276 55.02 57.12 94.03
C GLU A 276 55.71 58.49 93.98
N GLU A 277 55.53 59.25 92.91
CA GLU A 277 56.01 60.64 92.77
C GLU A 277 55.40 61.58 93.81
N ALA A 278 54.09 61.47 94.07
CA ALA A 278 53.43 62.24 95.14
C ALA A 278 53.96 61.87 96.53
N HIS A 279 54.12 60.58 96.83
CA HIS A 279 54.66 60.11 98.11
C HIS A 279 56.13 60.49 98.30
N THR A 280 56.94 60.46 97.25
CA THR A 280 58.33 60.91 97.30
C THR A 280 58.40 62.43 97.50
N ALA A 281 57.54 63.20 96.84
CA ALA A 281 57.41 64.63 97.10
C ALA A 281 57.05 64.89 98.57
N ASP A 282 56.02 64.24 99.11
CA ASP A 282 55.63 64.34 100.53
C ASP A 282 56.79 63.95 101.45
N ALA A 283 57.50 62.85 101.18
CA ALA A 283 58.67 62.44 101.95
C ALA A 283 59.77 63.50 101.95
N THR A 284 60.02 64.16 100.81
CA THR A 284 60.97 65.28 100.76
C THR A 284 60.50 66.49 101.58
N THR A 285 59.20 66.80 101.58
CA THR A 285 58.64 67.88 102.42
C THR A 285 58.76 67.56 103.91
N TYR A 286 58.49 66.31 104.34
CA TYR A 286 58.68 65.89 105.72
C TYR A 286 60.16 65.91 106.13
N GLN A 287 61.07 65.52 105.24
CA GLN A 287 62.51 65.62 105.48
C GLN A 287 62.96 67.08 105.65
N GLN A 288 62.43 68.01 104.84
CA GLN A 288 62.69 69.44 105.00
C GLN A 288 62.17 69.96 106.34
N LEU A 289 60.92 69.63 106.70
CA LEU A 289 60.34 70.00 107.99
C LEU A 289 61.16 69.48 109.17
N ASN A 290 61.59 68.21 109.14
CA ASN A 290 62.44 67.64 110.19
C ASN A 290 63.80 68.33 110.29
N LYS A 291 64.38 68.78 109.16
CA LYS A 291 65.61 69.58 109.16
C LYS A 291 65.38 70.95 109.81
N GLU A 292 64.29 71.63 109.47
CA GLU A 292 63.90 72.90 110.09
C GLU A 292 63.69 72.74 111.60
N LEU A 293 62.97 71.70 112.02
CA LEU A 293 62.72 71.38 113.43
C LEU A 293 64.03 71.08 114.18
N SER A 294 64.96 70.34 113.55
CA SER A 294 66.28 70.07 114.11
C SER A 294 67.12 71.34 114.26
N GLN A 295 67.03 72.27 113.30
CA GLN A 295 67.68 73.58 113.40
C GLN A 295 67.10 74.39 114.57
N CYS A 296 65.77 74.42 114.72
CA CYS A 296 65.11 75.08 115.86
C CYS A 296 65.49 74.44 117.21
N TYR A 297 65.62 73.11 117.26
CA TYR A 297 66.08 72.43 118.46
C TYR A 297 67.53 72.79 118.81
N GLN A 298 68.43 72.81 117.82
CA GLN A 298 69.83 73.20 118.03
C GLN A 298 69.97 74.64 118.51
N THR A 299 69.18 75.58 117.96
CA THR A 299 69.19 76.97 118.44
C THR A 299 68.70 77.05 119.88
N LEU A 300 67.66 76.30 120.25
CA LEU A 300 67.17 76.22 121.62
C LEU A 300 68.23 75.66 122.57
N VAL A 301 68.85 74.52 122.26
CA VAL A 301 69.93 73.94 123.08
C VAL A 301 71.10 74.90 123.25
N SER A 302 71.49 75.61 122.18
CA SER A 302 72.54 76.62 122.27
C SER A 302 72.18 77.80 123.18
N SER A 303 70.88 78.17 123.25
CA SER A 303 70.39 79.19 124.16
C SER A 303 70.32 78.70 125.61
N GLU A 304 69.97 77.43 125.82
CA GLU A 304 69.95 76.78 127.13
C GLU A 304 71.38 76.63 127.71
N ALA A 305 72.38 76.32 126.87
CA ALA A 305 73.77 76.27 127.29
C ALA A 305 74.29 77.64 127.76
N LYS A 306 73.90 78.73 127.08
CA LYS A 306 74.23 80.11 127.50
C LYS A 306 73.60 80.46 128.85
N LEU A 307 72.35 80.04 129.09
CA LEU A 307 71.69 80.20 130.39
C LEU A 307 72.40 79.42 131.50
N HIS A 308 72.80 78.17 131.23
CA HIS A 308 73.57 77.38 132.20
C HIS A 308 74.93 78.01 132.51
N GLN A 309 75.64 78.56 131.52
CA GLN A 309 76.89 79.28 131.74
C GLN A 309 76.70 80.49 132.66
N SER A 310 75.65 81.28 132.44
CA SER A 310 75.26 82.39 133.33
C SER A 310 74.92 81.90 134.74
N HIS A 311 74.21 80.79 134.88
CA HIS A 311 73.88 80.22 136.18
C HIS A 311 75.12 79.71 136.93
N GLN A 312 76.11 79.15 136.21
CA GLN A 312 77.37 78.71 136.80
C GLN A 312 78.18 79.90 137.33
N GLU A 313 78.25 81.01 136.57
CA GLU A 313 78.89 82.26 137.01
C GLU A 313 78.25 82.81 138.30
N LEU A 314 76.92 82.77 138.42
CA LEU A 314 76.21 83.16 139.64
C LEU A 314 76.48 82.21 140.81
N ARG A 315 76.63 80.92 140.53
CA ARG A 315 76.95 79.91 141.56
C ARG A 315 78.35 80.10 142.13
N ASP A 316 79.33 80.46 141.28
CA ASP A 316 80.70 80.75 141.71
C ASP A 316 80.76 82.01 142.59
N GLN A 317 79.95 83.04 142.29
CA GLN A 317 79.80 84.22 143.15
C GLN A 317 79.24 83.87 144.54
N LEU A 318 78.31 82.91 144.61
CA LEU A 318 77.73 82.42 145.87
C LEU A 318 78.79 81.68 146.70
N ALA A 319 79.56 80.78 146.08
CA ALA A 319 80.62 80.02 146.75
C ALA A 319 81.71 80.93 147.35
N GLN A 320 82.05 82.03 146.69
CA GLN A 320 82.98 83.03 147.23
C GLN A 320 82.47 83.67 148.54
N ARG A 321 81.16 83.85 148.70
CA ARG A 321 80.58 84.38 149.95
C ARG A 321 80.57 83.35 151.07
N ASP A 322 80.31 82.08 150.75
CA ASP A 322 80.33 80.98 151.72
C ASP A 322 81.75 80.73 152.29
N GLN A 323 82.79 80.90 151.48
CA GLN A 323 84.19 80.82 151.93
C GLN A 323 84.53 81.89 152.99
N HIS A 324 83.96 83.09 152.86
CA HIS A 324 84.13 84.17 153.82
C HIS A 324 83.41 83.90 155.16
N ILE A 325 82.31 83.15 155.12
CA ILE A 325 81.57 82.71 156.32
C ILE A 325 82.38 81.67 157.11
N MET A 326 83.06 80.75 156.43
CA MET A 326 83.90 79.74 157.08
C MET A 326 85.13 80.34 157.77
N GLU A 327 85.74 81.39 157.20
CA GLU A 327 86.86 82.11 157.82
C GLU A 327 86.48 82.79 159.15
N LEU A 328 85.26 83.35 159.24
CA LEU A 328 84.72 83.93 160.47
C LEU A 328 84.42 82.86 161.53
N GLN A 329 83.96 81.68 161.12
CA GLN A 329 83.71 80.55 162.03
C GLN A 329 85.01 79.96 162.60
N ALA A 330 86.08 79.88 161.80
CA ALA A 330 87.40 79.41 162.26
C ALA A 330 88.06 80.34 163.30
N GLN A 331 87.77 81.64 163.26
CA GLN A 331 88.23 82.60 164.27
C GLN A 331 87.52 82.42 165.62
N LEU A 332 86.28 81.93 165.64
CA LEU A 332 85.51 81.67 166.86
C LEU A 332 85.98 80.39 167.58
N GLN A 333 86.35 79.35 166.83
CA GLN A 333 86.73 78.04 167.38
C GLN A 333 88.05 78.08 168.17
N LYS A 334 89.00 78.95 167.77
CA LYS A 334 90.31 79.10 168.46
C LYS A 334 90.23 79.76 169.83
N GLN A 335 89.16 80.51 170.13
CA GLN A 335 89.00 81.15 171.44
C GLN A 335 88.44 80.20 172.52
N LEU A 336 87.98 79.00 172.16
CA LEU A 336 87.28 78.09 173.07
C LEU A 336 88.18 77.04 173.77
N GLU A 337 89.40 76.77 173.31
CA GLU A 337 90.23 75.69 173.87
C GLU A 337 91.16 76.11 175.05
N GLN A 338 91.18 77.39 175.46
CA GLN A 338 92.12 77.87 176.49
C GLN A 338 91.61 77.97 177.94
N VAL A 339 90.34 77.67 178.26
CA VAL A 339 89.76 78.04 179.58
C VAL A 339 89.27 76.88 180.49
N GLN A 340 89.60 75.58 180.30
CA GLN A 340 89.15 74.55 181.28
C GLN A 340 90.08 73.31 181.50
N GLN A 341 91.04 73.44 182.45
CA GLN A 341 91.44 72.40 183.41
C GLN A 341 90.75 72.70 184.77
N GLN A 342 90.17 71.67 185.40
CA GLN A 342 89.72 71.56 186.81
C GLN A 342 88.59 72.47 187.32
N HIS A 343 87.34 71.98 187.26
CA HIS A 343 86.44 71.85 188.43
C HIS A 343 85.55 70.61 188.24
N GLN A 344 85.45 69.80 189.30
CA GLN A 344 84.49 68.72 189.44
C GLN A 344 83.10 69.27 189.82
N ALA A 345 82.10 68.41 189.61
CA ALA A 345 80.84 68.32 190.33
C ALA A 345 79.63 69.07 189.74
N HIS A 346 78.65 68.23 189.32
CA HIS A 346 77.20 68.49 189.37
C HIS A 346 76.69 69.46 188.30
N ARG A 347 75.57 69.29 187.62
CA ARG A 347 74.51 68.27 187.46
C ARG A 347 73.54 68.96 186.48
N THR A 348 72.79 68.20 185.67
CA THR A 348 71.53 68.66 185.00
C THR A 348 71.69 69.71 183.86
N ALA A 349 70.89 69.76 182.79
CA ALA A 349 69.64 69.08 182.41
C ALA A 349 69.42 69.15 180.88
N LEU A 350 68.73 68.12 180.35
CA LEU A 350 67.83 68.12 179.18
C LEU A 350 68.41 68.46 177.78
N HIS A 351 68.28 67.53 176.82
CA HIS A 351 67.31 67.70 175.72
C HIS A 351 67.17 66.45 174.81
N CYS A 352 65.96 66.37 174.25
CA CYS A 352 65.19 65.26 173.68
C CYS A 352 65.75 64.37 172.55
N SER A 353 65.43 63.08 172.70
CA SER A 353 64.98 62.12 171.68
C SER A 353 63.44 62.27 171.48
N PRO A 354 62.74 61.39 170.74
CA PRO A 354 62.38 61.33 169.31
C PRO A 354 60.98 61.97 169.02
N SER A 355 60.43 61.79 167.80
CA SER A 355 59.08 62.22 167.30
C SER A 355 59.04 63.64 166.67
N LYS A 356 58.27 63.99 165.63
CA LYS A 356 57.16 63.39 164.85
C LYS A 356 56.99 64.22 163.54
N GLN A 357 56.35 63.62 162.54
CA GLN A 357 55.50 64.22 161.49
C GLN A 357 55.35 65.75 161.43
N THR A 358 55.39 66.29 160.20
CA THR A 358 54.33 67.18 159.69
C THR A 358 54.28 67.17 158.16
N ASN A 359 53.12 66.79 157.63
CA ASN A 359 52.68 67.06 156.26
C ASN A 359 52.41 68.55 156.08
N PHE A 360 52.72 69.06 154.89
CA PHE A 360 52.05 70.19 154.23
C PHE A 360 51.79 69.73 152.78
N LEU A 361 50.57 69.27 152.45
CA LEU A 361 49.47 70.04 151.85
C LEU A 361 49.92 70.78 150.58
N ALA A 362 49.59 70.27 149.40
CA ALA A 362 48.30 70.52 148.72
C ALA A 362 48.05 72.02 148.51
N VAL A 363 47.99 72.44 147.24
CA VAL A 363 47.16 73.53 146.73
C VAL A 363 47.18 73.51 145.19
N CYS A 364 45.98 73.33 144.64
CA CYS A 364 45.36 73.97 143.46
C CYS A 364 46.02 73.80 142.07
N LYS A 365 45.32 73.15 141.11
CA LYS A 365 44.32 73.70 140.14
C LYS A 365 45.04 74.26 138.90
N GLU A 366 44.55 74.22 137.67
CA GLU A 366 43.32 73.84 136.94
C GLU A 366 43.80 73.77 135.46
N ARG A 367 43.39 72.78 134.65
CA ARG A 367 42.37 72.92 133.57
C ARG A 367 42.27 74.32 132.94
N VAL A 368 42.21 74.42 131.62
CA VAL A 368 40.97 74.39 130.81
C VAL A 368 41.43 74.39 129.34
N ASP A 369 41.13 73.33 128.59
CA ASP A 369 40.02 73.18 127.61
C ASP A 369 40.25 73.93 126.29
N ALA A 370 40.08 73.20 125.18
CA ALA A 370 38.97 73.41 124.25
C ALA A 370 39.09 72.49 123.03
N ALA A 371 38.00 71.78 122.73
CA ALA A 371 37.40 71.61 121.40
C ALA A 371 38.25 71.01 120.26
N ALA A 372 37.80 70.09 119.41
CA ALA A 372 36.46 69.57 119.16
C ALA A 372 36.57 68.54 118.02
N GLN A 373 35.73 67.50 118.11
CA GLN A 373 34.97 66.90 117.00
C GLN A 373 35.76 66.13 115.91
N ARG A 374 35.33 64.97 115.40
CA ARG A 374 34.04 64.25 115.43
C ARG A 374 34.33 62.83 114.89
N SER A 375 34.11 61.79 115.69
CA SER A 375 32.93 60.90 115.68
C SER A 375 32.99 59.73 114.68
N ILE A 376 33.19 58.55 115.27
CA ILE A 376 32.84 57.17 114.83
C ILE A 376 31.28 57.01 114.86
N PRO A 377 30.60 55.85 114.63
CA PRO A 377 30.85 54.59 113.87
C PRO A 377 29.60 54.04 113.09
N HIS A 378 29.77 52.85 112.47
CA HIS A 378 28.84 51.69 112.42
C HIS A 378 28.12 51.26 111.12
N SER A 379 28.22 49.94 110.97
CA SER A 379 27.56 48.93 110.13
C SER A 379 26.02 48.99 110.10
N ASP A 380 25.39 48.69 108.95
CA ASP A 380 24.59 47.46 108.73
C ASP A 380 23.73 47.48 107.43
N GLN A 381 23.45 46.25 106.97
CA GLN A 381 22.44 45.68 106.04
C GLN A 381 21.19 46.47 105.56
N ALA A 382 20.62 45.91 104.47
CA ALA A 382 19.24 46.01 103.90
C ALA A 382 19.08 47.00 102.72
N SER A 383 18.75 46.55 101.50
CA SER A 383 17.45 46.11 100.95
C SER A 383 16.54 47.24 100.43
N THR A 384 15.98 47.00 99.23
CA THR A 384 14.67 47.43 98.69
C THR A 384 14.43 48.84 98.10
N GLN A 385 14.04 48.81 96.82
CA GLN A 385 12.90 49.48 96.15
C GLN A 385 12.87 50.99 95.85
N GLY A 386 12.60 51.25 94.56
CA GLY A 386 11.73 52.32 94.05
C GLY A 386 12.11 52.69 92.61
N SER A 387 11.26 53.01 91.63
CA SER A 387 9.81 52.89 91.37
C SER A 387 9.64 53.16 89.85
N HIS A 388 8.63 52.56 89.20
CA HIS A 388 8.12 52.88 87.84
C HIS A 388 7.71 54.38 87.69
N PRO A 389 7.50 54.99 86.48
CA PRO A 389 6.70 54.45 85.35
C PRO A 389 7.10 54.87 83.89
N ARG A 390 6.41 54.24 82.93
CA ARG A 390 6.28 54.57 81.48
C ARG A 390 5.41 55.85 81.30
N PRO A 391 5.46 56.61 80.18
CA PRO A 391 4.64 56.33 78.96
C PRO A 391 5.30 56.80 77.61
N GLU A 392 5.05 56.14 76.47
CA GLU A 392 4.28 56.61 75.28
C GLU A 392 4.84 57.85 74.56
N ASP A 393 4.84 58.05 73.22
CA ASP A 393 4.60 57.31 71.98
C ASP A 393 4.81 58.35 70.83
N ARG A 394 4.90 57.91 69.57
CA ARG A 394 4.92 58.72 68.30
C ARG A 394 6.29 59.33 67.92
N THR A 395 6.82 59.25 66.68
CA THR A 395 6.22 59.32 65.32
C THR A 395 7.23 58.82 64.25
N PHE A 396 6.73 58.05 63.27
CA PHE A 396 7.10 57.90 61.83
C PHE A 396 8.59 57.99 61.38
N SER A 397 9.16 57.05 60.60
CA SER A 397 8.78 56.74 59.21
C SER A 397 9.42 55.46 58.65
N ARG A 398 8.70 54.88 57.67
CA ARG A 398 8.86 53.62 56.91
C ARG A 398 10.25 53.33 56.30
N SER A 399 10.69 52.07 56.39
CA SER A 399 10.73 51.14 55.24
C SER A 399 10.78 49.67 55.70
N SER A 400 10.04 48.84 54.96
CA SER A 400 9.66 47.43 55.21
C SER A 400 10.65 46.50 54.47
N VAL A 401 10.82 45.18 54.67
CA VAL A 401 9.89 44.09 54.99
C VAL A 401 10.66 42.90 55.59
N ARG A 402 9.96 42.24 56.50
CA ARG A 402 10.17 41.02 57.29
C ARG A 402 10.24 39.70 56.48
N ARG A 403 11.02 38.72 56.96
CA ARG A 403 10.81 37.27 56.70
C ARG A 403 10.61 36.57 58.04
N GLN A 404 9.39 36.08 58.31
CA GLN A 404 9.10 34.69 58.71
C GLN A 404 7.62 34.50 59.14
N GLN A 405 7.06 33.40 58.62
CA GLN A 405 5.91 32.61 59.07
C GLN A 405 4.46 33.08 58.79
N GLY A 406 3.67 32.15 58.24
CA GLY A 406 2.20 32.19 58.18
C GLY A 406 1.59 31.96 56.79
N ALA A 407 1.09 30.75 56.52
CA ALA A 407 0.18 30.42 55.41
C ALA A 407 -1.25 31.01 55.65
N PRO A 408 -2.27 30.81 54.80
CA PRO A 408 -2.38 30.79 53.34
C PRO A 408 -3.60 31.63 52.83
N VAL A 409 -3.46 32.53 51.85
CA VAL A 409 -4.60 32.94 51.00
C VAL A 409 -4.08 33.31 49.61
N GLN A 410 -4.12 32.35 48.67
CA GLN A 410 -4.15 32.67 47.26
C GLN A 410 -5.57 32.47 46.73
N ARG A 411 -6.25 33.59 46.49
CA ARG A 411 -7.30 33.68 45.46
C ARG A 411 -6.63 34.19 44.19
N SER A 412 -6.47 33.32 43.20
CA SER A 412 -6.48 33.66 41.78
C SER A 412 -6.67 32.39 40.95
N ARG A 413 -7.94 32.06 40.75
CA ARG A 413 -8.54 31.55 39.51
C ARG A 413 -7.59 30.79 38.57
N SER A 414 -7.49 29.48 38.79
CA SER A 414 -7.47 28.51 37.70
C SER A 414 -8.40 27.37 38.08
N LEU A 415 -9.39 27.13 37.24
CA LEU A 415 -10.28 25.97 37.34
C LEU A 415 -9.52 24.79 36.73
N SER A 416 -8.96 23.95 37.58
CA SER A 416 -8.55 22.59 37.25
C SER A 416 -8.79 21.72 38.48
N PRO A 417 -9.50 20.59 38.39
CA PRO A 417 -9.83 19.79 39.57
C PRO A 417 -8.55 19.20 40.19
N ALA A 418 -8.31 19.51 41.45
CA ALA A 418 -7.31 18.83 42.26
C ALA A 418 -7.76 17.38 42.49
N SER A 419 -7.18 16.43 41.73
CA SER A 419 -7.34 15.01 42.02
C SER A 419 -6.58 14.68 43.30
N SER A 420 -7.28 14.08 44.26
CA SER A 420 -6.72 13.58 45.51
C SER A 420 -5.49 12.68 45.28
N VAL A 421 -4.48 12.94 46.09
CA VAL A 421 -3.31 12.07 46.30
C VAL A 421 -3.82 10.74 46.83
N ARG A 422 -3.79 9.72 45.97
CA ARG A 422 -3.70 8.32 46.38
C ARG A 422 -2.40 7.79 45.80
N ALA A 423 -1.41 7.62 46.68
CA ALA A 423 -0.20 6.87 46.37
C ALA A 423 -0.61 5.43 45.97
N GLY A 424 -0.16 5.00 44.80
CA GLY A 424 -0.42 3.67 44.24
C GLY A 424 -0.22 3.70 42.73
N GLY A 425 0.77 2.93 42.23
CA GLY A 425 1.23 2.91 40.83
C GLY A 425 0.25 2.38 39.79
N GLY A 426 -0.97 2.94 39.71
CA GLY A 426 -2.02 2.52 38.76
C GLY A 426 -2.49 3.60 37.76
N ARG A 427 -1.95 4.83 37.81
CA ARG A 427 -2.34 5.93 36.89
C ARG A 427 -1.51 6.01 35.60
N ARG A 428 -0.56 5.10 35.38
CA ARG A 428 0.18 5.01 34.11
C ARG A 428 -0.68 4.36 33.02
N ALA A 429 -1.39 3.27 33.34
CA ALA A 429 -2.17 2.50 32.37
C ALA A 429 -3.27 3.30 31.61
N PRO A 430 -4.09 4.18 32.24
CA PRO A 430 -5.12 4.92 31.49
C PRO A 430 -4.54 6.05 30.61
N ALA A 431 -3.44 6.65 31.05
CA ALA A 431 -2.73 7.66 30.27
C ALA A 431 -1.96 7.02 29.11
N GLU A 432 -1.34 5.87 29.33
CA GLU A 432 -0.66 5.06 28.31
C GLU A 432 -1.66 4.54 27.27
N GLN A 433 -2.84 4.08 27.68
CA GLN A 433 -3.88 3.62 26.75
C GLN A 433 -4.46 4.78 25.93
N ARG A 434 -4.61 5.97 26.51
CA ARG A 434 -5.01 7.17 25.77
C ARG A 434 -3.93 7.63 24.79
N VAL A 435 -2.65 7.47 25.12
CA VAL A 435 -1.54 7.75 24.20
C VAL A 435 -1.56 6.75 23.04
N GLN A 436 -1.74 5.45 23.31
CA GLN A 436 -1.87 4.42 22.29
C GLN A 436 -3.08 4.66 21.37
N ASP A 437 -4.24 5.02 21.92
CA ASP A 437 -5.43 5.33 21.10
C ASP A 437 -5.22 6.55 20.19
N LEU A 438 -4.49 7.57 20.66
CA LEU A 438 -4.11 8.74 19.87
C LEU A 438 -3.04 8.41 18.81
N GLU A 439 -2.11 7.52 19.11
CA GLU A 439 -1.12 7.00 18.16
C GLU A 439 -1.79 6.18 17.05
N GLU A 440 -2.74 5.31 17.40
CA GLU A 440 -3.56 4.56 16.44
C GLU A 440 -4.41 5.49 15.56
N LEU A 441 -5.04 6.50 16.16
CA LEU A 441 -5.79 7.50 15.40
C LEU A 441 -4.88 8.31 14.45
N LEU A 442 -3.70 8.71 14.92
CA LEU A 442 -2.70 9.39 14.09
C LEU A 442 -2.28 8.51 12.92
N GLN A 443 -2.06 7.21 13.15
CA GLN A 443 -1.72 6.25 12.11
C GLN A 443 -2.83 6.14 11.05
N LEU A 444 -4.10 6.04 11.48
CA LEU A 444 -5.25 6.02 10.56
C LEU A 444 -5.38 7.32 9.76
N LYS A 445 -5.08 8.48 10.36
CA LYS A 445 -5.04 9.78 9.65
C LYS A 445 -3.89 9.90 8.66
N ILE A 446 -2.75 9.25 8.95
CA ILE A 446 -1.64 9.13 8.01
C ILE A 446 -2.06 8.25 6.84
N GLU A 447 -2.72 7.12 7.09
CA GLU A 447 -3.25 6.22 6.04
C GLU A 447 -4.30 6.90 5.16
N GLU A 448 -5.22 7.68 5.75
CA GLU A 448 -6.18 8.53 5.02
C GLU A 448 -5.47 9.48 4.05
N ASN A 449 -4.44 10.20 4.55
CA ASN A 449 -3.62 11.09 3.72
C ASN A 449 -2.84 10.35 2.64
N GLN A 450 -2.35 9.14 2.93
CA GLN A 450 -1.65 8.32 1.95
C GLN A 450 -2.60 7.84 0.85
N GLU A 451 -3.81 7.38 1.18
CA GLU A 451 -4.81 6.98 0.18
C GLU A 451 -5.28 8.17 -0.67
N LEU A 452 -5.45 9.35 -0.07
CA LEU A 452 -5.69 10.59 -0.81
C LEU A 452 -4.57 10.91 -1.81
N ARG A 453 -3.30 10.82 -1.37
CA ARG A 453 -2.14 11.03 -2.27
C ARG A 453 -2.08 9.98 -3.37
N LYS A 454 -2.36 8.71 -3.06
CA LYS A 454 -2.41 7.63 -4.07
C LYS A 454 -3.52 7.85 -5.09
N ALA A 455 -4.73 8.22 -4.64
CA ALA A 455 -5.85 8.53 -5.51
C ALA A 455 -5.53 9.73 -6.43
N HIS A 456 -4.92 10.78 -5.88
CA HIS A 456 -4.47 11.94 -6.66
C HIS A 456 -3.39 11.57 -7.68
N ASN A 457 -2.38 10.78 -7.29
CA ASN A 457 -1.32 10.32 -8.19
C ASN A 457 -1.88 9.46 -9.33
N LYS A 458 -2.80 8.52 -9.04
CA LYS A 458 -3.48 7.73 -10.07
C LYS A 458 -4.28 8.61 -11.03
N ARG A 459 -4.99 9.61 -10.52
CA ARG A 459 -5.70 10.59 -11.37
C ARG A 459 -4.73 11.39 -12.25
N HIS A 460 -3.58 11.78 -11.70
CA HIS A 460 -2.53 12.47 -12.45
C HIS A 460 -1.92 11.57 -13.53
N GLU A 461 -1.61 10.31 -13.22
CA GLU A 461 -1.11 9.31 -14.19
C GLU A 461 -2.10 9.08 -15.33
N ARG A 462 -3.40 8.92 -15.02
CA ARG A 462 -4.47 8.83 -16.04
C ARG A 462 -4.49 10.08 -16.93
N LEU A 463 -4.39 11.28 -16.35
CA LEU A 463 -4.36 12.53 -17.10
C LEU A 463 -3.11 12.64 -18.00
N VAL A 464 -1.93 12.29 -17.48
CA VAL A 464 -0.68 12.28 -18.23
C VAL A 464 -0.76 11.29 -19.40
N LEU A 465 -1.31 10.10 -19.18
CA LEU A 465 -1.53 9.09 -20.22
C LEU A 465 -2.50 9.57 -21.30
N ILE A 466 -3.59 10.22 -20.92
CA ILE A 466 -4.54 10.82 -21.87
C ILE A 466 -3.86 11.94 -22.68
N GLN A 467 -3.07 12.79 -22.03
CA GLN A 467 -2.32 13.85 -22.69
C GLN A 467 -1.24 13.31 -23.63
N SER A 468 -0.53 12.25 -23.26
CA SER A 468 0.45 11.59 -24.13
C SER A 468 -0.24 10.96 -25.32
N ASN A 469 -1.33 10.21 -25.11
CA ASN A 469 -2.11 9.60 -26.19
C ASN A 469 -2.66 10.66 -27.15
N TYR A 470 -3.13 11.79 -26.64
CA TYR A 470 -3.59 12.90 -27.46
C TYR A 470 -2.44 13.56 -28.25
N LYS A 471 -1.25 13.71 -27.65
CA LYS A 471 -0.04 14.15 -28.38
C LYS A 471 0.34 13.16 -29.48
N THR A 472 0.37 11.86 -29.18
CA THR A 472 0.68 10.82 -30.17
C THR A 472 -0.32 10.82 -31.32
N VAL A 473 -1.62 10.89 -31.04
CA VAL A 473 -2.66 10.97 -32.09
C VAL A 473 -2.53 12.26 -32.89
N ARG A 474 -2.23 13.39 -32.25
CA ARG A 474 -2.00 14.68 -32.94
C ARG A 474 -0.76 14.62 -33.83
N ASP A 475 0.32 14.01 -33.37
CA ASP A 475 1.56 13.91 -34.12
C ASP A 475 1.40 12.91 -35.28
N GLN A 476 0.67 11.81 -35.07
CA GLN A 476 0.25 10.89 -36.14
C GLN A 476 -0.65 11.59 -37.17
N LEU A 477 -1.59 12.44 -36.74
CA LEU A 477 -2.43 13.22 -37.65
C LEU A 477 -1.59 14.24 -38.44
N LYS A 478 -0.64 14.92 -37.80
CA LYS A 478 0.29 15.82 -38.47
C LYS A 478 1.23 15.09 -39.44
N GLU A 479 1.67 13.88 -39.10
CA GLU A 479 2.51 13.05 -39.95
C GLU A 479 1.71 12.50 -41.14
N MET A 480 0.46 12.10 -40.92
CA MET A 480 -0.50 11.78 -41.98
C MET A 480 -0.76 12.99 -42.88
N GLU A 481 -0.97 14.18 -42.33
CA GLU A 481 -1.14 15.43 -43.10
C GLU A 481 0.13 15.79 -43.90
N LYS A 482 1.32 15.65 -43.29
CA LYS A 482 2.61 15.85 -43.97
C LYS A 482 2.85 14.82 -45.09
N SER A 483 2.48 13.56 -44.86
CA SER A 483 2.54 12.50 -45.87
C SER A 483 1.48 12.65 -46.96
N SER A 484 0.37 13.36 -46.68
CA SER A 484 -0.65 13.71 -47.69
C SER A 484 -0.25 14.89 -48.59
N GLY A 485 0.80 15.63 -48.22
CA GLY A 485 1.37 16.72 -49.02
C GLY A 485 2.09 16.23 -50.29
N LEU A 486 2.34 14.94 -50.44
CA LEU A 486 2.91 14.33 -51.64
C LEU A 486 1.96 13.26 -52.18
N SER A 487 1.31 13.59 -53.30
CA SER A 487 0.39 12.74 -54.07
C SER A 487 -0.96 12.43 -53.41
N GLY A 488 -2.03 12.92 -54.03
CA GLY A 488 -3.41 12.51 -53.79
C GLY A 488 -3.67 11.07 -54.24
N ALA A 489 -3.02 10.09 -53.61
CA ALA A 489 -3.44 8.70 -53.70
C ALA A 489 -4.65 8.51 -52.77
N ARG A 490 -5.86 8.73 -53.31
CA ARG A 490 -7.07 8.13 -52.74
C ARG A 490 -6.74 6.64 -52.54
N LYS A 491 -6.64 6.19 -51.27
CA LYS A 491 -6.78 4.77 -50.96
C LYS A 491 -8.03 4.31 -51.71
N GLN A 492 -7.86 3.38 -52.65
CA GLN A 492 -8.99 2.86 -53.42
C GLN A 492 -10.04 2.42 -52.41
N ARG A 493 -11.14 3.17 -52.36
CA ARG A 493 -12.38 2.66 -51.78
C ARG A 493 -12.66 1.38 -52.56
N ALA A 494 -12.86 0.27 -51.84
CA ALA A 494 -13.23 -1.01 -52.41
C ALA A 494 -14.28 -0.80 -53.51
N GLN A 495 -14.10 -1.45 -54.65
CA GLN A 495 -14.92 -1.17 -55.82
C GLN A 495 -16.39 -1.45 -55.48
N SER A 496 -17.32 -0.68 -56.04
CA SER A 496 -18.75 -0.69 -55.66
C SER A 496 -19.44 -2.06 -55.81
N TRP A 497 -18.79 -3.05 -56.43
CA TRP A 497 -19.24 -4.45 -56.51
C TRP A 497 -18.66 -5.35 -55.42
N GLN A 498 -17.47 -5.05 -54.88
CA GLN A 498 -16.88 -5.75 -53.72
C GLN A 498 -17.65 -5.42 -52.42
N LEU A 499 -18.28 -4.25 -52.36
CA LEU A 499 -19.18 -3.81 -51.28
C LEU A 499 -20.65 -4.24 -51.50
N ARG A 500 -20.98 -5.01 -52.55
CA ARG A 500 -22.36 -5.50 -52.80
C ARG A 500 -22.69 -6.80 -52.07
N GLN A 501 -21.68 -7.52 -51.56
CA GLN A 501 -21.88 -8.75 -50.79
C GLN A 501 -22.07 -8.51 -49.29
N GLU A 502 -21.61 -7.36 -48.79
CA GLU A 502 -21.82 -6.95 -47.40
C GLU A 502 -22.69 -5.70 -47.40
N ASP A 503 -23.77 -5.69 -46.61
CA ASP A 503 -24.59 -4.51 -46.43
C ASP A 503 -23.70 -3.38 -45.87
N SER A 504 -23.22 -2.49 -46.73
CA SER A 504 -22.28 -1.43 -46.36
C SER A 504 -22.84 -0.58 -45.21
N ASP A 505 -24.15 -0.37 -45.22
CA ASP A 505 -24.87 0.35 -44.18
C ASP A 505 -24.92 -0.45 -42.88
N ALA A 506 -25.05 -1.77 -42.93
CA ALA A 506 -24.97 -2.63 -41.75
C ALA A 506 -23.57 -2.60 -41.14
N VAL A 507 -22.51 -2.69 -41.95
CA VAL A 507 -21.12 -2.63 -41.47
C VAL A 507 -20.81 -1.24 -40.87
N TRP A 508 -21.29 -0.16 -41.48
CA TRP A 508 -21.14 1.19 -40.90
C TRP A 508 -21.95 1.36 -39.62
N ASN A 509 -23.15 0.79 -39.55
CA ASN A 509 -23.98 0.79 -38.35
C ASN A 509 -23.33 -0.03 -37.22
N GLU A 510 -22.77 -1.20 -37.52
CA GLU A 510 -22.00 -2.02 -36.57
C GLU A 510 -20.72 -1.31 -36.12
N LEU A 511 -19.97 -0.69 -37.04
CA LEU A 511 -18.78 0.06 -36.68
C LEU A 511 -19.11 1.33 -35.86
N ALA A 512 -20.21 2.01 -36.18
CA ALA A 512 -20.72 3.14 -35.41
C ALA A 512 -21.22 2.70 -34.04
N TYR A 513 -21.92 1.57 -33.97
CA TYR A 513 -22.36 0.93 -32.74
C TYR A 513 -21.15 0.56 -31.87
N LEU A 514 -20.17 -0.17 -32.39
CA LEU A 514 -18.94 -0.55 -31.70
C LEU A 514 -18.11 0.67 -31.27
N LYS A 515 -18.01 1.72 -32.09
CA LYS A 515 -17.38 2.99 -31.70
C LYS A 515 -18.13 3.68 -30.58
N SER A 516 -19.47 3.70 -30.64
CA SER A 516 -20.31 4.27 -29.59
C SER A 516 -20.20 3.47 -28.29
N LEU A 517 -20.16 2.14 -28.39
CA LEU A 517 -20.00 1.21 -27.28
C LEU A 517 -18.61 1.35 -26.67
N THR A 518 -17.56 1.43 -27.48
CA THR A 518 -16.18 1.64 -27.01
C THR A 518 -16.04 2.98 -26.28
N ARG A 519 -16.70 4.04 -26.77
CA ARG A 519 -16.76 5.33 -26.07
C ARG A 519 -17.53 5.25 -24.76
N LYS A 520 -18.68 4.55 -24.75
CA LYS A 520 -19.48 4.33 -23.53
C LYS A 520 -18.68 3.55 -22.49
N LEU A 521 -18.09 2.42 -22.89
CA LEU A 521 -17.25 1.59 -22.03
C LEU A 521 -16.00 2.33 -21.55
N SER A 522 -15.39 3.20 -22.36
CA SER A 522 -14.24 4.00 -21.91
C SER A 522 -14.65 5.08 -20.91
N THR A 523 -15.80 5.73 -21.09
CA THR A 523 -16.35 6.67 -20.11
C THR A 523 -16.79 5.97 -18.82
N GLU A 524 -17.40 4.79 -18.93
CA GLU A 524 -17.81 3.97 -17.78
C GLU A 524 -16.58 3.45 -17.03
N LYS A 525 -15.54 2.97 -17.73
CA LYS A 525 -14.28 2.56 -17.12
C LYS A 525 -13.63 3.70 -16.35
N ALA A 526 -13.55 4.89 -16.94
CA ALA A 526 -13.00 6.07 -16.26
C ALA A 526 -13.85 6.47 -15.05
N GLY A 527 -15.18 6.43 -15.16
CA GLY A 527 -16.11 6.68 -14.06
C GLY A 527 -15.95 5.67 -12.92
N LEU A 528 -15.90 4.37 -13.22
CA LEU A 528 -15.69 3.30 -12.23
C LEU A 528 -14.33 3.41 -11.56
N GLU A 529 -13.28 3.77 -12.30
CA GLU A 529 -11.95 3.99 -11.72
C GLU A 529 -11.91 5.20 -10.77
N GLU A 530 -12.65 6.28 -11.08
CA GLU A 530 -12.83 7.43 -10.19
C GLU A 530 -13.68 7.07 -8.96
N GLU A 531 -14.78 6.34 -9.14
CA GLU A 531 -15.62 5.83 -8.04
C GLU A 531 -14.82 4.91 -7.10
N LEU A 532 -13.99 4.02 -7.64
CA LEU A 532 -13.13 3.14 -6.83
C LEU A 532 -12.10 3.94 -6.02
N ASP A 533 -11.47 4.96 -6.61
CA ASP A 533 -10.52 5.80 -5.88
C ASP A 533 -11.23 6.65 -4.81
N MET A 534 -12.43 7.17 -5.09
CA MET A 534 -13.27 7.85 -4.09
C MET A 534 -13.69 6.92 -2.96
N LEU A 535 -14.13 5.70 -3.26
CA LEU A 535 -14.55 4.72 -2.25
C LEU A 535 -13.38 4.27 -1.38
N ARG A 536 -12.15 4.17 -1.92
CA ARG A 536 -10.95 3.88 -1.12
C ARG A 536 -10.62 4.98 -0.13
N VAL A 537 -10.70 6.24 -0.60
CA VAL A 537 -10.52 7.42 0.25
C VAL A 537 -11.61 7.48 1.31
N GLN A 538 -12.87 7.31 0.91
CA GLN A 538 -14.02 7.29 1.82
C GLN A 538 -13.86 6.19 2.87
N ALA A 539 -13.48 4.98 2.49
CA ALA A 539 -13.28 3.89 3.44
C ALA A 539 -12.11 4.17 4.42
N ALA A 540 -11.05 4.85 3.99
CA ALA A 540 -9.96 5.25 4.88
C ALA A 540 -10.40 6.35 5.86
N MET A 541 -11.16 7.34 5.37
CA MET A 541 -11.77 8.37 6.19
C MET A 541 -12.78 7.78 7.19
N ASP A 542 -13.62 6.83 6.76
CA ASP A 542 -14.59 6.14 7.60
C ASP A 542 -13.88 5.34 8.71
N ARG A 543 -12.75 4.67 8.42
CA ARG A 543 -11.95 4.01 9.47
C ARG A 543 -11.44 5.00 10.52
N ALA A 544 -10.97 6.16 10.11
CA ALA A 544 -10.50 7.20 11.02
C ALA A 544 -11.64 7.81 11.85
N THR A 545 -12.77 8.17 11.21
CA THR A 545 -13.94 8.73 11.91
C THR A 545 -14.56 7.71 12.86
N VAL A 546 -14.59 6.43 12.50
CA VAL A 546 -15.03 5.36 13.40
C VAL A 546 -14.11 5.27 14.63
N LYS A 547 -12.78 5.37 14.48
CA LYS A 547 -11.88 5.40 15.66
C LYS A 547 -12.09 6.65 16.52
N GLU A 548 -12.30 7.82 15.93
CA GLU A 548 -12.66 9.06 16.66
C GLU A 548 -13.95 8.89 17.46
N LEU A 549 -15.00 8.34 16.84
CA LEU A 549 -16.27 8.08 17.49
C LEU A 549 -16.13 7.06 18.63
N HIS A 550 -15.35 5.98 18.43
CA HIS A 550 -15.06 5.02 19.51
C HIS A 550 -14.36 5.70 20.69
N MET A 551 -13.41 6.59 20.45
CA MET A 551 -12.74 7.35 21.52
C MET A 551 -13.70 8.28 22.26
N CYS A 552 -14.59 8.98 21.53
CA CYS A 552 -15.63 9.81 22.14
C CYS A 552 -16.58 8.98 23.01
N LEU A 553 -17.07 7.86 22.49
CA LEU A 553 -17.95 6.96 23.24
C LEU A 553 -17.25 6.35 24.46
N ALA A 554 -15.96 6.01 24.35
CA ALA A 554 -15.17 5.52 25.48
C ALA A 554 -14.96 6.59 26.56
N LYS A 555 -14.75 7.85 26.15
CA LYS A 555 -14.66 9.01 27.04
C LYS A 555 -15.99 9.26 27.75
N ASP A 556 -17.10 9.27 27.02
CA ASP A 556 -18.44 9.44 27.58
C ASP A 556 -18.77 8.29 28.56
N HIS A 557 -18.40 7.05 28.21
CA HIS A 557 -18.55 5.91 29.11
C HIS A 557 -17.72 6.06 30.40
N GLN A 558 -16.47 6.53 30.29
CA GLN A 558 -15.61 6.78 31.45
C GLN A 558 -16.13 7.94 32.32
N GLU A 559 -16.67 9.00 31.71
CA GLU A 559 -17.31 10.13 32.39
C GLU A 559 -18.59 9.69 33.11
N LEU A 560 -19.42 8.84 32.50
CA LEU A 560 -20.60 8.26 33.14
C LEU A 560 -20.20 7.36 34.33
N LEU A 561 -19.14 6.56 34.20
CA LEU A 561 -18.63 5.76 35.32
C LEU A 561 -18.10 6.64 36.46
N GLN A 562 -17.47 7.78 36.15
CA GLN A 562 -17.03 8.76 37.15
C GLN A 562 -18.23 9.44 37.82
N GLN A 563 -19.24 9.85 37.06
CA GLN A 563 -20.49 10.44 37.58
C GLN A 563 -21.22 9.44 38.48
N MET A 564 -21.33 8.16 38.10
CA MET A 564 -21.92 7.12 38.93
C MET A 564 -21.12 6.86 40.21
N ALA A 565 -19.78 6.94 40.16
CA ALA A 565 -18.92 6.80 41.33
C ALA A 565 -19.00 8.03 42.26
N GLU A 566 -19.14 9.22 41.71
CA GLU A 566 -19.38 10.48 42.43
C GLU A 566 -20.77 10.47 43.09
N GLU A 567 -21.81 10.05 42.37
CA GLU A 567 -23.17 9.88 42.89
C GLU A 567 -23.24 8.84 44.03
N GLN A 568 -22.45 7.75 43.96
CA GLN A 568 -22.33 6.78 45.05
C GLN A 568 -21.49 7.25 46.25
N GLN A 569 -20.57 8.20 46.07
CA GLN A 569 -19.82 8.82 47.16
C GLN A 569 -20.61 9.90 47.91
N VAL A 570 -21.64 10.48 47.29
CA VAL A 570 -22.60 11.35 47.98
C VAL A 570 -23.56 10.47 48.79
N LYS A 571 -23.08 9.93 49.92
CA LYS A 571 -23.96 9.27 50.89
C LYS A 571 -24.78 10.32 51.67
N SER A 572 -26.09 10.17 51.53
CA SER A 572 -27.18 10.59 52.43
C SER A 572 -27.39 12.09 52.65
N SER A 573 -28.51 12.62 52.13
CA SER A 573 -29.54 13.37 52.87
C SER A 573 -30.66 13.83 51.93
N THR A 574 -31.72 13.02 51.81
CA THR A 574 -33.13 13.27 51.40
C THR A 574 -33.65 12.35 50.29
N PRO A 575 -34.78 11.64 50.49
CA PRO A 575 -35.41 10.83 49.47
C PRO A 575 -36.38 11.70 48.67
N ILE A 576 -35.96 12.22 47.52
CA ILE A 576 -36.86 12.89 46.59
C ILE A 576 -37.09 11.98 45.38
N LYS A 577 -38.27 11.36 45.37
CA LYS A 577 -38.95 10.74 44.22
C LYS A 577 -38.12 9.75 43.39
N ALA A 578 -37.72 8.65 44.01
CA ALA A 578 -37.17 7.49 43.29
C ALA A 578 -38.21 6.75 42.43
N SER A 579 -39.52 6.90 42.63
CA SER A 579 -40.53 6.05 41.96
C SER A 579 -40.78 6.37 40.48
N LEU A 580 -40.72 7.64 40.07
CA LEU A 580 -40.94 8.05 38.67
C LEU A 580 -39.68 7.92 37.81
N SER A 581 -38.49 8.08 38.40
CA SER A 581 -37.22 7.77 37.76
C SER A 581 -36.96 6.26 37.72
N SER A 582 -37.28 5.51 38.78
CA SER A 582 -37.15 4.05 38.81
C SER A 582 -38.02 3.37 37.77
N TRP A 583 -39.27 3.76 37.58
CA TRP A 583 -40.12 3.17 36.52
C TRP A 583 -39.58 3.45 35.11
N ARG A 584 -39.13 4.69 34.86
CA ARG A 584 -38.55 5.07 33.55
C ARG A 584 -37.20 4.39 33.32
N MET A 585 -36.41 4.22 34.37
CA MET A 585 -35.12 3.53 34.38
C MET A 585 -35.30 2.01 34.21
N GLU A 586 -36.34 1.43 34.82
CA GLU A 586 -36.68 0.01 34.66
C GLU A 586 -37.24 -0.27 33.26
N GLN A 587 -37.99 0.67 32.68
CA GLN A 587 -38.36 0.61 31.26
C GLN A 587 -37.15 0.73 30.34
N SER A 588 -36.17 1.59 30.66
CA SER A 588 -34.93 1.64 29.89
C SER A 588 -34.08 0.39 30.08
N PHE A 589 -34.02 -0.22 31.27
CA PHE A 589 -33.32 -1.48 31.48
C PHE A 589 -33.96 -2.63 30.72
N LYS A 590 -35.30 -2.74 30.72
CA LYS A 590 -36.02 -3.71 29.87
C LYS A 590 -35.75 -3.47 28.39
N LYS A 591 -35.60 -2.19 27.97
CA LYS A 591 -35.27 -1.88 26.58
C LYS A 591 -33.82 -2.20 26.23
N ILE A 592 -32.88 -1.94 27.15
CA ILE A 592 -31.47 -2.28 27.02
C ILE A 592 -31.32 -3.81 26.97
N GLU A 593 -31.96 -4.55 27.86
CA GLU A 593 -31.94 -6.02 27.88
C GLU A 593 -32.52 -6.61 26.59
N GLN A 594 -33.60 -6.04 26.04
CA GLN A 594 -34.11 -6.43 24.72
C GLN A 594 -33.14 -6.11 23.58
N LEU A 595 -32.42 -4.99 23.65
CA LEU A 595 -31.41 -4.62 22.67
C LEU A 595 -30.16 -5.49 22.81
N GLU A 596 -29.77 -5.86 24.02
CA GLU A 596 -28.68 -6.80 24.30
C GLU A 596 -29.00 -8.19 23.79
N GLN A 597 -30.21 -8.71 24.03
CA GLN A 597 -30.66 -9.98 23.45
C GLN A 597 -30.69 -9.93 21.92
N ARG A 598 -31.12 -8.81 21.34
CA ARG A 598 -31.09 -8.61 19.89
C ARG A 598 -29.67 -8.51 19.36
N MET A 599 -28.76 -7.86 20.08
CA MET A 599 -27.35 -7.76 19.73
C MET A 599 -26.68 -9.13 19.80
N MET A 600 -26.87 -9.88 20.88
CA MET A 600 -26.38 -11.25 21.04
C MET A 600 -26.90 -12.17 19.92
N SER A 601 -28.18 -12.09 19.56
CA SER A 601 -28.70 -12.89 18.43
C SER A 601 -28.10 -12.49 17.07
N LEU A 602 -27.81 -11.20 16.86
CA LEU A 602 -27.13 -10.73 15.64
C LEU A 602 -25.64 -11.11 15.63
N GLU A 603 -24.98 -11.12 16.78
CA GLU A 603 -23.60 -11.60 16.94
C GLU A 603 -23.51 -13.11 16.68
N GLU A 604 -24.45 -13.89 17.21
CA GLU A 604 -24.55 -15.32 16.89
C GLU A 604 -24.81 -15.55 15.40
N GLN A 605 -25.67 -14.74 14.76
CA GLN A 605 -25.89 -14.82 13.31
C GLN A 605 -24.63 -14.45 12.54
N ARG A 606 -23.91 -13.41 12.96
CA ARG A 606 -22.63 -13.00 12.36
C ARG A 606 -21.59 -14.11 12.48
N ASP A 607 -21.52 -14.78 13.63
CA ASP A 607 -20.54 -15.83 13.87
C ASP A 607 -20.92 -17.11 13.09
N ARG A 608 -22.21 -17.45 12.98
CA ARG A 608 -22.68 -18.51 12.06
C ARG A 608 -22.34 -18.21 10.60
N LEU A 609 -22.57 -16.97 10.15
CA LEU A 609 -22.19 -16.54 8.80
C LEU A 609 -20.67 -16.55 8.58
N ARG A 610 -19.89 -16.26 9.62
CA ARG A 610 -18.42 -16.37 9.58
C ARG A 610 -18.00 -17.82 9.43
N ASP A 611 -18.57 -18.73 10.22
CA ASP A 611 -18.29 -20.16 10.12
C ASP A 611 -18.72 -20.73 8.76
N GLU A 612 -19.88 -20.33 8.23
CA GLU A 612 -20.33 -20.69 6.88
C GLU A 612 -19.37 -20.15 5.81
N LYS A 613 -18.92 -18.91 5.94
CA LYS A 613 -17.91 -18.34 5.05
C LYS A 613 -16.60 -19.11 5.11
N GLU A 614 -16.13 -19.49 6.29
CA GLU A 614 -14.91 -20.29 6.46
C GLU A 614 -15.06 -21.69 5.85
N ARG A 615 -16.21 -22.36 6.05
CA ARG A 615 -16.53 -23.64 5.39
C ARG A 615 -16.58 -23.51 3.87
N LEU A 616 -17.16 -22.44 3.34
CA LEU A 616 -17.20 -22.17 1.90
C LEU A 616 -15.80 -21.86 1.34
N LEU A 617 -14.94 -21.18 2.10
CA LEU A 617 -13.55 -20.98 1.72
C LEU A 617 -12.79 -22.30 1.65
N GLN A 618 -12.93 -23.17 2.66
CA GLN A 618 -12.34 -24.52 2.64
C GLN A 618 -12.86 -25.36 1.46
N ALA A 619 -14.17 -25.33 1.20
CA ALA A 619 -14.75 -26.03 0.05
C ALA A 619 -14.24 -25.48 -1.30
N ASN A 620 -14.02 -24.17 -1.40
CA ASN A 620 -13.41 -23.56 -2.57
C ASN A 620 -11.94 -23.94 -2.74
N GLU A 621 -11.17 -24.02 -1.65
CA GLU A 621 -9.78 -24.50 -1.67
C GLU A 621 -9.72 -25.97 -2.12
N ASP A 622 -10.56 -26.84 -1.58
CA ASP A 622 -10.68 -28.24 -1.98
C ASP A 622 -11.10 -28.39 -3.45
N LEU A 623 -12.04 -27.56 -3.90
CA LEU A 623 -12.47 -27.55 -5.29
C LEU A 623 -11.34 -27.08 -6.22
N ALA A 624 -10.57 -26.07 -5.81
CA ALA A 624 -9.40 -25.60 -6.55
C ALA A 624 -8.29 -26.66 -6.60
N GLU A 625 -8.08 -27.42 -5.53
CA GLU A 625 -7.20 -28.60 -5.55
C GLU A 625 -7.68 -29.67 -6.52
N ASN A 626 -8.98 -29.97 -6.53
CA ASN A 626 -9.57 -30.92 -7.45
C ASN A 626 -9.43 -30.47 -8.91
N PHE A 627 -9.63 -29.18 -9.19
CA PHE A 627 -9.37 -28.62 -10.52
C PHE A 627 -7.89 -28.77 -10.92
N ARG A 628 -6.93 -28.49 -10.02
CA ARG A 628 -5.50 -28.70 -10.30
C ARG A 628 -5.17 -30.18 -10.56
N ARG A 629 -5.76 -31.10 -9.80
CA ARG A 629 -5.59 -32.56 -10.01
C ARG A 629 -6.21 -33.04 -11.33
N LEU A 630 -7.37 -32.51 -11.70
CA LEU A 630 -8.02 -32.82 -12.98
C LEU A 630 -7.25 -32.23 -14.16
N GLN A 631 -6.75 -31.01 -14.03
CA GLN A 631 -5.93 -30.35 -15.05
C GLN A 631 -4.64 -31.15 -15.30
N THR A 632 -3.95 -31.56 -14.23
CA THR A 632 -2.74 -32.40 -14.34
C THR A 632 -3.04 -33.77 -14.95
N SER A 633 -4.16 -34.41 -14.59
CA SER A 633 -4.61 -35.66 -15.22
C SER A 633 -4.94 -35.49 -16.70
N MET A 634 -5.59 -34.37 -17.09
CA MET A 634 -5.92 -34.09 -18.48
C MET A 634 -4.65 -33.86 -19.31
N ASN A 635 -3.70 -33.07 -18.78
CA ASN A 635 -2.41 -32.85 -19.43
C ASN A 635 -1.63 -34.17 -19.59
N HIS A 636 -1.66 -35.04 -18.58
CA HIS A 636 -1.04 -36.37 -18.67
C HIS A 636 -1.70 -37.26 -19.74
N GLN A 637 -3.03 -37.20 -19.89
CA GLN A 637 -3.73 -37.93 -20.95
C GLN A 637 -3.42 -37.36 -22.34
N GLN A 638 -3.39 -36.04 -22.49
CA GLN A 638 -3.03 -35.39 -23.76
C GLN A 638 -1.60 -35.73 -24.19
N THR A 639 -0.64 -35.72 -23.26
CA THR A 639 0.74 -36.13 -23.55
C THR A 639 0.82 -37.61 -23.92
N GLN A 640 0.07 -38.49 -23.23
CA GLN A 640 0.01 -39.90 -23.59
C GLN A 640 -0.65 -40.15 -24.97
N GLU A 641 -1.68 -39.39 -25.32
CA GLU A 641 -2.33 -39.45 -26.63
C GLU A 641 -1.42 -38.93 -27.75
N ALA A 642 -0.70 -37.84 -27.52
CA ALA A 642 0.30 -37.33 -28.46
C ALA A 642 1.37 -38.38 -28.77
N VAL A 643 1.92 -39.04 -27.75
CA VAL A 643 2.90 -40.13 -27.92
C VAL A 643 2.31 -41.31 -28.70
N ARG A 644 1.03 -41.65 -28.49
CA ARG A 644 0.37 -42.73 -29.25
C ARG A 644 0.13 -42.36 -30.71
N VAL A 645 -0.24 -41.11 -30.99
CA VAL A 645 -0.44 -40.61 -32.35
C VAL A 645 0.89 -40.55 -33.08
N GLU A 646 1.95 -40.06 -32.43
CA GLU A 646 3.30 -40.03 -32.99
C GLU A 646 3.82 -41.44 -33.29
N ALA A 647 3.61 -42.40 -32.39
CA ALA A 647 3.96 -43.81 -32.64
C ALA A 647 3.16 -44.43 -33.80
N ALA A 648 1.87 -44.09 -33.94
CA ALA A 648 1.05 -44.55 -35.07
C ALA A 648 1.51 -43.93 -36.39
N HIS A 649 1.88 -42.65 -36.38
CA HIS A 649 2.43 -41.96 -37.55
C HIS A 649 3.79 -42.55 -37.98
N ALA A 650 4.67 -42.84 -37.02
CA ALA A 650 5.95 -43.50 -37.31
C ALA A 650 5.75 -44.90 -37.93
N GLN A 651 4.75 -45.65 -37.47
CA GLN A 651 4.39 -46.94 -38.06
C GLN A 651 3.81 -46.81 -39.48
N ALA A 652 2.98 -45.80 -39.74
CA ALA A 652 2.43 -45.54 -41.07
C ALA A 652 3.54 -45.18 -42.07
N LEU A 653 4.47 -44.29 -41.69
CA LEU A 653 5.63 -43.94 -42.52
C LEU A 653 6.50 -45.17 -42.83
N ALA A 654 6.76 -46.03 -41.85
CA ALA A 654 7.53 -47.25 -42.07
C ALA A 654 6.82 -48.23 -43.04
N GLN A 655 5.48 -48.26 -43.05
CA GLN A 655 4.71 -49.06 -44.02
C GLN A 655 4.74 -48.43 -45.42
N GLU A 656 4.63 -47.10 -45.51
CA GLU A 656 4.76 -46.39 -46.79
C GLU A 656 6.14 -46.59 -47.42
N GLU A 657 7.22 -46.55 -46.63
CA GLU A 657 8.58 -46.86 -47.10
C GLU A 657 8.71 -48.29 -47.61
N GLN A 658 8.10 -49.27 -46.92
CA GLN A 658 8.06 -50.66 -47.37
C GLN A 658 7.31 -50.80 -48.71
N HIS A 659 6.14 -50.17 -48.84
CA HIS A 659 5.38 -50.18 -50.09
C HIS A 659 6.12 -49.48 -51.24
N CYS A 660 6.80 -48.37 -50.98
CA CYS A 660 7.67 -47.72 -51.96
C CYS A 660 8.79 -48.66 -52.44
N GLY A 661 9.41 -49.40 -51.52
CA GLY A 661 10.41 -50.42 -51.85
C GLY A 661 9.86 -51.55 -52.72
N GLU A 662 8.64 -52.02 -52.44
CA GLU A 662 7.96 -53.05 -53.24
C GLU A 662 7.59 -52.54 -54.64
N ILE A 663 7.09 -51.31 -54.76
CA ILE A 663 6.78 -50.67 -56.04
C ILE A 663 8.04 -50.54 -56.90
N MET A 664 9.13 -50.03 -56.34
CA MET A 664 10.43 -49.93 -57.03
C MET A 664 10.92 -51.30 -57.55
N ALA A 665 10.74 -52.37 -56.76
CA ALA A 665 11.10 -53.72 -57.18
C ALA A 665 10.18 -54.26 -58.31
N VAL A 666 8.90 -53.91 -58.31
CA VAL A 666 7.97 -54.24 -59.41
C VAL A 666 8.33 -53.46 -60.67
N GLU A 667 8.62 -52.17 -60.57
CA GLU A 667 9.03 -51.32 -61.70
C GLU A 667 10.33 -51.84 -62.33
N ALA A 668 11.31 -52.25 -61.51
CA ALA A 668 12.53 -52.87 -62.01
C ALA A 668 12.24 -54.15 -62.82
N ARG A 669 11.33 -55.01 -62.34
CA ARG A 669 10.90 -56.22 -63.08
C ARG A 669 10.16 -55.85 -64.38
N LEU A 670 9.28 -54.86 -64.35
CA LEU A 670 8.60 -54.38 -65.55
C LEU A 670 9.60 -53.87 -66.60
N ALA A 671 10.58 -53.07 -66.19
CA ALA A 671 11.63 -52.58 -67.08
C ALA A 671 12.45 -53.72 -67.71
N THR A 672 12.73 -54.80 -66.97
CA THR A 672 13.37 -55.98 -67.55
C THR A 672 12.49 -56.68 -68.59
N SER A 673 11.19 -56.87 -68.30
CA SER A 673 10.25 -57.49 -69.24
C SER A 673 10.04 -56.65 -70.50
N GLN A 674 10.02 -55.32 -70.39
CA GLN A 674 9.94 -54.42 -71.53
C GLN A 674 11.17 -54.54 -72.43
N LYS A 675 12.37 -54.70 -71.85
CA LYS A 675 13.60 -54.97 -72.62
C LYS A 675 13.55 -56.32 -73.35
N GLU A 676 12.84 -57.31 -72.81
CA GLU A 676 12.63 -58.59 -73.50
C GLU A 676 11.63 -58.46 -74.64
N ILE A 677 10.52 -57.74 -74.42
CA ILE A 677 9.51 -57.47 -75.44
C ILE A 677 10.11 -56.71 -76.63
N THR A 678 10.97 -55.71 -76.39
CA THR A 678 11.63 -54.97 -77.48
C THR A 678 12.58 -55.85 -78.29
N LYS A 679 13.31 -56.78 -77.65
CA LYS A 679 14.12 -57.79 -78.34
C LYS A 679 13.27 -58.70 -79.23
N LEU A 680 12.15 -59.21 -78.72
CA LEU A 680 11.21 -60.04 -79.49
C LEU A 680 10.58 -59.25 -80.66
N HIS A 681 10.24 -57.99 -80.44
CA HIS A 681 9.69 -57.12 -81.47
C HIS A 681 10.69 -56.92 -82.62
N HIS A 682 11.97 -56.69 -82.29
CA HIS A 682 13.03 -56.58 -83.30
C HIS A 682 13.21 -57.88 -84.11
N GLN A 683 13.13 -59.04 -83.47
CA GLN A 683 13.16 -60.34 -84.16
C GLN A 683 11.97 -60.50 -85.13
N LEU A 684 10.76 -60.09 -84.72
CA LEU A 684 9.57 -60.17 -85.57
C LEU A 684 9.66 -59.24 -86.78
N LEU A 685 10.22 -58.05 -86.62
CA LEU A 685 10.50 -57.11 -87.72
C LEU A 685 11.48 -57.70 -88.74
N LYS A 686 12.54 -58.37 -88.26
CA LYS A 686 13.51 -59.05 -89.13
C LYS A 686 12.84 -60.15 -89.95
N LEU A 687 12.01 -61.00 -89.32
CA LEU A 687 11.24 -62.03 -90.03
C LEU A 687 10.26 -61.44 -91.05
N ARG A 688 9.64 -60.29 -90.76
CA ARG A 688 8.78 -59.58 -91.73
C ARG A 688 9.56 -59.07 -92.95
N GLN A 689 10.77 -58.53 -92.76
CA GLN A 689 11.62 -58.11 -93.87
C GLN A 689 12.02 -59.31 -94.74
N GLU A 690 12.44 -60.43 -94.13
CA GLU A 690 12.77 -61.67 -94.84
C GLU A 690 11.58 -62.20 -95.66
N LEU A 691 10.37 -62.20 -95.09
CA LEU A 691 9.14 -62.56 -95.81
C LEU A 691 8.80 -61.59 -96.96
N GLY A 692 9.07 -60.30 -96.80
CA GLY A 692 8.89 -59.30 -97.86
C GLY A 692 9.79 -59.55 -99.07
N ILE A 693 11.06 -59.88 -98.82
CA ILE A 693 12.04 -60.21 -99.86
C ILE A 693 11.59 -61.47 -100.64
N VAL A 694 11.14 -62.51 -99.93
CA VAL A 694 10.67 -63.75 -100.58
C VAL A 694 9.43 -63.52 -101.44
N LYS A 695 8.47 -62.69 -101.00
CA LYS A 695 7.29 -62.34 -101.80
C LYS A 695 7.67 -61.60 -103.09
N ALA A 696 8.58 -60.63 -103.00
CA ALA A 696 9.05 -59.86 -104.16
C ALA A 696 9.77 -60.74 -105.19
N ALA A 697 10.60 -61.69 -104.74
CA ALA A 697 11.29 -62.64 -105.62
C ALA A 697 10.30 -63.52 -106.41
N ARG A 698 9.25 -64.03 -105.75
CA ARG A 698 8.20 -64.83 -106.40
C ARG A 698 7.46 -64.04 -107.47
N ASP A 699 7.11 -62.80 -107.18
CA ASP A 699 6.31 -61.97 -108.11
C ASP A 699 7.15 -61.56 -109.33
N PHE A 700 8.47 -61.37 -109.16
CA PHE A 700 9.42 -61.15 -110.26
C PHE A 700 9.51 -62.36 -111.22
N HIS A 701 9.54 -63.59 -110.69
CA HIS A 701 9.58 -64.80 -111.53
C HIS A 701 8.26 -65.06 -112.26
N ARG A 702 7.11 -64.69 -111.68
CA ARG A 702 5.78 -64.90 -112.29
C ARG A 702 5.57 -64.06 -113.55
N ASN A 703 6.14 -62.86 -113.62
CA ASN A 703 5.95 -61.94 -114.74
C ASN A 703 6.92 -62.20 -115.92
N ARG A 704 7.93 -63.05 -115.76
CA ARG A 704 8.92 -63.38 -116.81
C ARG A 704 8.58 -64.63 -117.64
N ALA A 705 7.60 -65.43 -117.21
CA ALA A 705 7.35 -66.77 -117.77
C ALA A 705 6.27 -66.83 -118.89
N ALA A 706 5.73 -65.72 -119.38
CA ALA A 706 4.71 -65.74 -120.43
C ALA A 706 5.06 -64.83 -121.63
N GLY A 707 5.65 -65.42 -122.67
CA GLY A 707 5.75 -64.94 -124.06
C GLY A 707 5.06 -65.93 -125.03
N PRO A 708 4.87 -65.62 -126.34
CA PRO A 708 3.56 -65.70 -127.01
C PRO A 708 3.39 -66.77 -128.12
N ALA A 709 2.16 -67.28 -128.34
CA ALA A 709 1.62 -67.87 -129.59
C ALA A 709 0.13 -68.32 -129.39
N ARG A 710 -0.84 -68.20 -130.30
CA ARG A 710 -0.96 -67.73 -131.71
C ARG A 710 -2.46 -67.65 -132.09
N ALA A 711 -2.84 -66.79 -133.04
CA ALA A 711 -4.08 -66.88 -133.85
C ALA A 711 -3.77 -66.27 -135.24
N SER A 712 -3.68 -67.06 -136.33
CA SER A 712 -4.77 -67.28 -137.30
C SER A 712 -6.16 -67.56 -136.75
N GLY A 713 -7.18 -66.97 -137.40
CA GLY A 713 -8.40 -67.71 -137.73
C GLY A 713 -9.76 -67.10 -137.38
N ILE A 714 -10.18 -66.10 -138.15
CA ILE A 714 -11.55 -65.91 -138.70
C ILE A 714 -12.66 -65.34 -137.78
N ALA A 715 -13.43 -64.46 -138.42
CA ALA A 715 -14.56 -63.66 -137.94
C ALA A 715 -15.94 -64.24 -138.31
N ASN A 716 -16.97 -63.59 -137.73
CA ASN A 716 -18.41 -63.51 -138.07
C ASN A 716 -19.42 -64.40 -137.33
N GLY A 717 -20.42 -63.73 -136.73
CA GLY A 717 -21.82 -64.15 -136.82
C GLY A 717 -22.56 -64.59 -135.54
N ILE A 718 -23.62 -63.85 -135.19
CA ILE A 718 -24.98 -64.35 -134.90
C ILE A 718 -25.25 -65.11 -133.56
N SER A 719 -26.24 -64.58 -132.81
CA SER A 719 -27.25 -65.27 -131.97
C SER A 719 -26.85 -65.90 -130.61
N GLY A 720 -27.78 -65.75 -129.66
CA GLY A 720 -27.81 -66.40 -128.34
C GLY A 720 -27.71 -65.37 -127.20
N LYS A 721 -28.78 -64.85 -126.58
CA LYS A 721 -29.82 -65.54 -125.79
C LYS A 721 -29.25 -66.70 -124.97
N VAL A 722 -29.66 -66.76 -123.69
CA VAL A 722 -29.53 -67.81 -122.65
C VAL A 722 -28.79 -67.24 -121.44
N LYS A 723 -29.47 -66.67 -120.42
CA LYS A 723 -30.24 -67.34 -119.35
C LYS A 723 -29.58 -68.61 -118.81
N PHE A 724 -28.94 -68.54 -117.65
CA PHE A 724 -29.04 -69.51 -116.55
C PHE A 724 -28.62 -68.74 -115.28
N LYS A 725 -29.51 -68.25 -114.42
CA LYS A 725 -30.46 -69.01 -113.58
C LYS A 725 -29.82 -70.27 -113.01
N THR A 726 -29.57 -70.19 -111.71
CA THR A 726 -29.70 -71.28 -110.73
C THR A 726 -29.00 -72.57 -111.08
N THR A 727 -28.07 -73.01 -110.25
CA THR A 727 -28.38 -74.11 -109.33
C THR A 727 -27.21 -74.45 -108.41
N ARG A 728 -27.62 -74.84 -107.20
CA ARG A 728 -27.06 -75.95 -106.42
C ARG A 728 -25.66 -75.72 -105.85
N HIS A 729 -25.61 -75.56 -104.54
CA HIS A 729 -25.64 -76.66 -103.56
C HIS A 729 -24.32 -77.41 -103.52
N ARG A 730 -23.86 -77.55 -102.27
CA ARG A 730 -23.16 -78.71 -101.71
C ARG A 730 -21.80 -79.03 -102.30
N GLY A 731 -20.82 -78.78 -101.45
CA GLY A 731 -19.53 -79.43 -101.38
C GLY A 731 -18.75 -78.72 -100.27
N LEU A 732 -18.93 -79.00 -98.97
CA LEU A 732 -18.73 -80.31 -98.32
C LEU A 732 -17.49 -80.98 -98.93
N LEU A 733 -16.49 -81.42 -98.21
CA LEU A 733 -16.42 -81.84 -96.83
C LEU A 733 -14.94 -82.16 -96.62
N ARG A 734 -14.48 -82.01 -95.39
CA ARG A 734 -13.71 -83.03 -94.66
C ARG A 734 -12.66 -83.84 -95.46
N GLN A 735 -11.45 -83.84 -94.91
CA GLN A 735 -11.04 -85.00 -94.11
C GLN A 735 -10.30 -84.47 -92.86
N ARG A 736 -10.70 -84.67 -91.59
CA ARG A 736 -11.44 -85.74 -90.88
C ARG A 736 -10.56 -86.93 -90.51
N SER A 737 -10.32 -87.03 -89.21
CA SER A 737 -10.44 -88.25 -88.40
C SER A 737 -10.59 -87.78 -86.94
N HIS A 738 -11.81 -87.66 -86.39
CA HIS A 738 -12.61 -88.70 -85.69
C HIS A 738 -12.03 -89.15 -84.34
N ARG A 739 -12.80 -89.34 -83.26
CA ARG A 739 -14.14 -89.98 -83.18
C ARG A 739 -14.89 -89.64 -81.87
N THR A 740 -16.22 -89.65 -81.97
CA THR A 740 -17.27 -89.52 -80.94
C THR A 740 -17.61 -90.83 -80.23
N VAL A 741 -18.37 -90.72 -79.12
CA VAL A 741 -19.44 -91.58 -78.52
C VAL A 741 -19.43 -91.31 -76.99
N SER A 742 -20.49 -91.22 -76.18
CA SER A 742 -21.94 -91.03 -76.28
C SER A 742 -22.51 -90.84 -74.84
N SER A 743 -23.81 -90.52 -74.74
CA SER A 743 -24.81 -91.09 -73.80
C SER A 743 -24.86 -90.71 -72.31
N ASN A 744 -26.02 -90.13 -71.94
CA ASN A 744 -26.92 -90.39 -70.80
C ASN A 744 -26.49 -90.25 -69.32
N GLN A 745 -27.48 -89.76 -68.55
CA GLN A 745 -27.63 -89.62 -67.07
C GLN A 745 -26.92 -88.40 -66.46
N ALA A 746 -27.66 -87.34 -66.11
CA ALA A 746 -28.50 -87.15 -64.91
C ALA A 746 -27.69 -86.72 -63.66
N ILE A 747 -28.29 -85.78 -62.89
CA ILE A 747 -27.94 -85.29 -61.54
C ILE A 747 -26.89 -84.15 -61.52
N SER A 748 -26.95 -83.06 -60.74
CA SER A 748 -27.96 -82.08 -60.30
C SER A 748 -27.24 -81.05 -59.40
N TRP A 749 -27.77 -79.82 -59.30
CA TRP A 749 -27.60 -78.78 -58.25
C TRP A 749 -26.52 -77.67 -58.36
N GLN A 750 -27.05 -76.42 -58.43
CA GLN A 750 -26.68 -75.11 -57.78
C GLN A 750 -25.26 -74.52 -57.94
N GLY A 751 -25.02 -73.21 -58.10
CA GLY A 751 -25.87 -72.01 -58.06
C GLY A 751 -25.05 -70.72 -58.31
N ARG A 752 -25.70 -69.76 -59.01
CA ARG A 752 -25.49 -68.31 -59.25
C ARG A 752 -24.08 -67.68 -59.30
N SER A 753 -23.82 -66.98 -60.43
CA SER A 753 -22.94 -65.79 -60.49
C SER A 753 -23.19 -64.95 -61.77
N PRO A 754 -23.52 -63.63 -61.67
CA PRO A 754 -23.58 -62.71 -62.82
C PRO A 754 -22.40 -61.71 -62.87
N SER A 755 -22.16 -61.15 -64.06
CA SER A 755 -21.11 -60.16 -64.42
C SER A 755 -21.52 -58.70 -64.14
N PRO A 756 -20.56 -57.74 -64.01
CA PRO A 756 -20.79 -56.45 -63.36
C PRO A 756 -21.15 -55.34 -64.36
N THR A 757 -22.41 -54.89 -64.30
CA THR A 757 -22.89 -53.64 -64.89
C THR A 757 -23.64 -52.84 -63.82
N LYS A 758 -23.45 -51.54 -63.89
CA LYS A 758 -24.06 -50.49 -63.07
C LYS A 758 -25.59 -50.51 -63.20
N ASP A 759 -26.21 -50.19 -62.07
CA ASP A 759 -27.57 -49.66 -61.86
C ASP A 759 -28.77 -50.63 -61.73
N GLU A 760 -29.62 -50.25 -60.76
CA GLU A 760 -31.08 -50.43 -60.70
C GLU A 760 -31.66 -51.77 -60.24
N TRP A 761 -31.76 -51.95 -58.91
CA TRP A 761 -32.94 -52.49 -58.20
C TRP A 761 -32.98 -51.92 -56.77
N GLU A 762 -33.49 -50.70 -56.63
CA GLU A 762 -34.32 -50.33 -55.48
C GLU A 762 -35.74 -50.18 -56.04
N ASP A 763 -36.61 -51.17 -55.83
CA ASP A 763 -38.06 -50.99 -55.96
C ASP A 763 -38.80 -51.88 -54.94
N MET A 764 -39.95 -51.39 -54.45
CA MET A 764 -40.71 -51.75 -53.23
C MET A 764 -40.39 -50.91 -51.96
N SER A 765 -40.22 -49.60 -52.15
CA SER A 765 -40.80 -48.61 -51.23
C SER A 765 -42.13 -48.11 -51.81
N ILE A 766 -43.24 -48.70 -51.38
CA ILE A 766 -44.56 -48.03 -51.32
C ILE A 766 -45.06 -48.29 -49.91
N ASP A 767 -44.75 -47.34 -49.03
CA ASP A 767 -45.72 -46.67 -48.17
C ASP A 767 -45.10 -45.32 -47.76
N SER A 768 -45.17 -44.39 -48.69
CA SER A 768 -45.99 -43.18 -48.54
C SER A 768 -46.01 -42.43 -47.19
N PHE A 769 -45.40 -41.24 -47.29
CA PHE A 769 -45.79 -39.92 -46.72
C PHE A 769 -45.42 -39.64 -45.26
N SER A 770 -44.46 -38.74 -44.97
CA SER A 770 -44.39 -37.28 -45.24
C SER A 770 -45.25 -36.44 -44.30
N SER A 771 -44.59 -35.75 -43.38
CA SER A 771 -44.73 -34.30 -43.19
C SER A 771 -43.40 -33.75 -42.66
N GLU A 772 -42.83 -32.76 -43.36
CA GLU A 772 -41.93 -31.69 -42.84
C GLU A 772 -42.46 -31.11 -41.50
N GLU A 773 -41.64 -30.44 -40.59
CA GLU A 773 -41.68 -29.05 -39.87
C GLU A 773 -40.33 -28.36 -39.94
N TYR A 774 -40.30 -27.22 -40.66
CA TYR A 774 -39.39 -26.10 -40.48
C TYR A 774 -39.17 -25.72 -39.00
N PRO A 775 -37.95 -25.27 -38.63
CA PRO A 775 -37.76 -24.32 -37.55
C PRO A 775 -38.16 -22.93 -38.05
N ASP A 776 -39.27 -22.37 -37.54
CA ASP A 776 -39.54 -20.94 -37.72
C ASP A 776 -39.25 -20.22 -36.39
N SER A 777 -38.06 -19.58 -36.35
CA SER A 777 -37.94 -18.29 -35.68
C SER A 777 -39.11 -17.46 -36.17
N LEU A 778 -39.90 -16.83 -35.29
CA LEU A 778 -41.01 -15.96 -35.71
C LEU A 778 -40.55 -15.00 -36.81
N ASN A 779 -40.87 -15.40 -38.04
CA ASN A 779 -40.99 -14.73 -39.33
C ASN A 779 -40.66 -15.72 -40.47
N GLY A 780 -41.58 -16.64 -40.74
CA GLY A 780 -41.83 -17.20 -42.07
C GLY A 780 -41.70 -18.71 -42.22
N GLU A 781 -42.76 -19.45 -41.85
CA GLU A 781 -43.40 -20.57 -42.58
C GLU A 781 -42.52 -21.72 -43.17
N PRO A 782 -43.00 -22.99 -43.22
CA PRO A 782 -43.82 -23.72 -42.25
C PRO A 782 -43.54 -25.27 -42.16
N SER A 783 -44.29 -25.93 -41.26
CA SER A 783 -45.01 -27.24 -41.44
C SER A 783 -44.36 -28.55 -41.07
N GLY A 784 -44.82 -29.21 -39.95
CA GLY A 784 -44.94 -30.58 -39.23
C GLY A 784 -43.86 -31.54 -38.53
N THR A 785 -43.76 -31.51 -37.18
CA THR A 785 -43.49 -32.57 -36.15
C THR A 785 -42.55 -33.82 -36.30
N ALA A 786 -41.78 -34.08 -35.24
CA ALA A 786 -41.05 -35.31 -34.87
C ALA A 786 -41.93 -36.60 -34.72
N PRO A 787 -41.36 -37.83 -34.64
CA PRO A 787 -40.82 -38.30 -33.35
C PRO A 787 -39.62 -39.28 -33.38
N HIS A 788 -38.78 -39.14 -32.34
CA HIS A 788 -38.27 -40.21 -31.45
C HIS A 788 -38.44 -41.68 -31.92
N ARG A 789 -37.41 -42.53 -31.93
CA ARG A 789 -36.53 -42.84 -30.78
C ARG A 789 -35.37 -43.75 -31.19
N GLN A 790 -34.22 -43.48 -30.57
CA GLN A 790 -33.24 -44.45 -30.02
C GLN A 790 -32.46 -45.28 -31.06
N HIS A 791 -31.14 -45.16 -31.20
CA HIS A 791 -30.06 -45.00 -30.22
C HIS A 791 -28.83 -44.51 -31.01
N ALA A 792 -28.30 -43.30 -30.83
CA ALA A 792 -27.35 -42.93 -29.79
C ALA A 792 -26.62 -44.12 -29.11
N SER A 793 -25.31 -44.20 -28.97
CA SER A 793 -24.24 -43.24 -29.18
C SER A 793 -23.01 -43.86 -28.49
N ARG A 794 -21.83 -43.62 -29.07
CA ARG A 794 -20.54 -43.39 -28.40
C ARG A 794 -19.94 -44.47 -27.48
N LYS A 795 -18.72 -44.83 -27.86
CA LYS A 795 -17.61 -44.98 -26.91
C LYS A 795 -17.30 -43.61 -26.27
N SER A 796 -17.38 -43.59 -24.95
CA SER A 796 -16.46 -43.01 -23.95
C SER A 796 -15.64 -41.77 -24.32
N TYR A 797 -15.83 -40.68 -23.57
CA TYR A 797 -14.94 -40.12 -22.53
C TYR A 797 -15.81 -39.14 -21.71
N ARG A 798 -16.20 -39.44 -20.47
CA ARG A 798 -15.53 -39.16 -19.18
C ARG A 798 -15.01 -37.71 -19.06
N CYS A 799 -15.75 -36.88 -18.33
CA CYS A 799 -15.20 -36.07 -17.24
C CYS A 799 -16.27 -35.90 -16.15
N SER A 800 -15.83 -36.15 -14.92
CA SER A 800 -16.60 -36.04 -13.67
C SER A 800 -16.62 -34.59 -13.21
N LEU A 801 -17.70 -34.14 -12.55
CA LEU A 801 -17.56 -33.29 -11.36
C LEU A 801 -18.82 -33.30 -10.50
N HIS A 802 -18.58 -32.96 -9.24
CA HIS A 802 -19.33 -33.30 -8.04
C HIS A 802 -20.53 -32.39 -7.82
N ALA A 803 -21.58 -32.94 -7.22
CA ALA A 803 -22.66 -32.18 -6.61
C ALA A 803 -22.37 -32.04 -5.12
N ASN A 804 -22.49 -30.81 -4.62
CA ASN A 804 -22.60 -30.50 -3.20
C ASN A 804 -23.93 -31.08 -2.68
N THR A 805 -23.90 -31.70 -1.51
CA THR A 805 -25.10 -32.08 -0.76
C THR A 805 -24.93 -31.53 0.66
N GLU A 806 -25.75 -30.52 0.98
CA GLU A 806 -26.05 -30.16 2.35
C GLU A 806 -27.41 -30.77 2.70
N GLU A 807 -27.42 -31.66 3.69
CA GLU A 807 -28.56 -31.85 4.59
C GLU A 807 -28.35 -30.98 5.83
N PRO A 808 -29.39 -30.69 6.61
CA PRO A 808 -29.39 -31.37 7.91
C PRO A 808 -30.78 -31.80 8.40
N ALA A 809 -30.86 -33.01 8.97
CA ALA A 809 -31.83 -33.31 10.02
C ALA A 809 -31.31 -34.42 10.94
N ALA A 810 -30.99 -34.07 12.19
CA ALA A 810 -30.72 -35.01 13.26
C ALA A 810 -32.02 -35.47 13.92
N GLY A 811 -32.16 -36.79 14.16
CA GLY A 811 -33.10 -37.33 15.13
C GLY A 811 -33.53 -38.77 14.90
N SER A 812 -32.74 -39.76 15.33
CA SER A 812 -33.17 -40.86 16.23
C SER A 812 -32.30 -42.12 16.13
N LYS A 813 -31.75 -42.45 17.30
CA LYS A 813 -31.11 -43.67 17.82
C LYS A 813 -31.38 -45.01 17.09
N LYS A 814 -30.31 -45.77 16.79
CA LYS A 814 -29.96 -47.03 17.51
C LYS A 814 -28.73 -47.75 16.92
N SER A 815 -27.81 -48.11 17.83
CA SER A 815 -26.91 -49.28 17.86
C SER A 815 -25.78 -49.43 16.83
N GLN A 816 -24.58 -48.99 17.23
CA GLN A 816 -23.31 -49.75 17.43
C GLN A 816 -23.16 -51.21 16.89
N PRO A 817 -21.93 -51.76 16.71
CA PRO A 817 -20.59 -51.14 16.77
C PRO A 817 -19.50 -51.66 15.76
N SER A 818 -18.45 -50.85 15.63
CA SER A 818 -17.00 -51.17 15.73
C SER A 818 -16.24 -52.05 14.70
N THR A 819 -15.25 -51.36 14.09
CA THR A 819 -13.82 -51.74 13.91
C THR A 819 -13.41 -52.82 12.93
N LEU A 820 -12.61 -52.41 11.93
CA LEU A 820 -11.30 -53.05 11.70
C LEU A 820 -10.31 -52.07 11.05
N THR A 821 -9.20 -51.91 11.76
CA THR A 821 -7.95 -51.26 11.38
C THR A 821 -7.18 -52.10 10.37
N GLN A 822 -6.40 -51.41 9.53
CA GLN A 822 -5.04 -51.75 9.08
C GLN A 822 -4.80 -52.95 8.15
N ASP A 823 -4.31 -52.60 6.96
CA ASP A 823 -2.88 -52.71 6.59
C ASP A 823 -2.46 -53.55 5.38
N TYR A 824 -1.78 -52.81 4.50
CA TYR A 824 -0.48 -53.04 3.87
C TYR A 824 -0.18 -54.22 2.90
N LYS A 825 0.35 -53.74 1.76
CA LYS A 825 1.65 -54.05 1.13
C LYS A 825 1.77 -55.18 0.09
N GLN A 826 2.13 -54.70 -1.11
CA GLN A 826 3.34 -55.01 -1.90
C GLN A 826 3.41 -56.33 -2.71
N HIS A 827 3.34 -56.15 -4.04
CA HIS A 827 4.46 -56.25 -5.00
C HIS A 827 5.33 -57.53 -5.02
N GLU A 828 5.23 -58.37 -6.07
CA GLU A 828 6.14 -58.45 -7.25
C GLU A 828 6.33 -59.83 -7.91
N LEU A 829 6.38 -59.76 -9.26
CA LEU A 829 7.13 -60.49 -10.29
C LEU A 829 7.29 -62.03 -10.25
N TRP A 830 7.05 -62.69 -11.39
CA TRP A 830 8.10 -63.08 -12.36
C TRP A 830 7.51 -63.70 -13.65
N GLU A 831 8.24 -63.50 -14.75
CA GLU A 831 7.91 -63.91 -16.12
C GLU A 831 8.24 -65.39 -16.45
N ARG A 832 7.65 -65.82 -17.59
CA ARG A 832 8.26 -66.59 -18.70
C ARG A 832 8.00 -68.10 -18.73
N GLY A 833 7.63 -68.59 -19.92
CA GLY A 833 7.87 -69.98 -20.31
C GLY A 833 6.70 -70.67 -21.00
N THR A 834 6.73 -70.64 -22.32
CA THR A 834 5.73 -71.17 -23.26
C THR A 834 5.53 -72.68 -23.30
N ARG A 835 4.33 -73.02 -23.80
CA ARG A 835 3.95 -74.19 -24.62
C ARG A 835 3.69 -75.53 -23.91
N GLY A 836 2.40 -75.80 -23.80
CA GLY A 836 1.83 -76.95 -24.52
C GLY A 836 1.23 -78.02 -23.65
N GLU A 837 -0.06 -77.89 -23.29
CA GLU A 837 -0.92 -79.06 -23.16
C GLU A 837 -2.40 -78.69 -23.32
N ARG A 838 -2.90 -78.95 -24.53
CA ARG A 838 -4.32 -78.94 -24.88
C ARG A 838 -4.98 -80.15 -24.24
N ARG A 839 -6.26 -79.96 -23.88
CA ARG A 839 -7.29 -81.00 -23.60
C ARG A 839 -7.31 -81.59 -22.19
N ARG A 840 -7.56 -80.77 -21.16
CA ARG A 840 -8.29 -81.21 -19.93
C ARG A 840 -8.73 -80.03 -19.05
N ARG A 841 -9.56 -79.11 -19.57
CA ARG A 841 -10.26 -78.11 -18.72
C ARG A 841 -11.51 -77.49 -19.33
N ARG A 842 -12.19 -78.19 -20.25
CA ARG A 842 -13.35 -77.63 -21.00
C ARG A 842 -14.72 -77.77 -20.30
N ARG A 843 -14.81 -78.29 -19.07
CA ARG A 843 -16.10 -78.49 -18.37
C ARG A 843 -16.29 -77.73 -17.06
N LYS A 844 -15.31 -76.94 -16.57
CA LYS A 844 -15.45 -76.14 -15.34
C LYS A 844 -15.46 -74.62 -15.55
N TRP A 845 -15.41 -74.15 -16.82
CA TRP A 845 -15.37 -72.72 -17.17
C TRP A 845 -16.69 -72.17 -17.74
N MET A 846 -17.69 -73.02 -17.95
CA MET A 846 -18.96 -72.64 -18.58
C MET A 846 -20.07 -72.26 -17.59
N LEU A 847 -19.89 -72.45 -16.27
CA LEU A 847 -20.94 -72.15 -15.27
C LEU A 847 -20.70 -70.87 -14.44
N THR A 848 -19.50 -70.29 -14.43
CA THR A 848 -19.19 -69.05 -13.70
C THR A 848 -19.20 -67.79 -14.56
N LYS A 849 -19.37 -67.94 -15.89
CA LYS A 849 -19.47 -66.80 -16.82
C LYS A 849 -20.90 -66.25 -16.96
N THR A 850 -21.92 -67.03 -16.53
CA THR A 850 -23.34 -66.66 -16.60
C THR A 850 -23.83 -65.85 -15.40
N GLN A 851 -23.07 -65.76 -14.31
CA GLN A 851 -23.49 -65.05 -13.08
C GLN A 851 -22.82 -63.68 -12.90
N ARG A 852 -21.82 -63.32 -13.72
CA ARG A 852 -21.21 -61.98 -13.77
C ARG A 852 -21.80 -61.05 -14.85
N CYS A 853 -22.73 -61.55 -15.67
CA CYS A 853 -23.44 -60.74 -16.67
C CYS A 853 -24.83 -60.26 -16.22
N SER A 854 -25.39 -60.83 -15.14
CA SER A 854 -26.69 -60.40 -14.58
C SER A 854 -26.58 -59.09 -13.80
N SER A 855 -25.54 -58.94 -12.97
CA SER A 855 -25.34 -57.72 -12.17
C SER A 855 -24.96 -56.51 -13.01
N SER A 856 -24.13 -56.68 -14.05
CA SER A 856 -23.76 -55.58 -14.96
C SER A 856 -24.95 -55.12 -15.81
N LEU A 857 -25.84 -56.04 -16.20
CA LEU A 857 -27.06 -55.69 -16.93
C LEU A 857 -28.09 -55.04 -16.00
N GLN A 858 -28.31 -55.55 -14.78
CA GLN A 858 -29.17 -54.91 -13.78
C GLN A 858 -28.68 -53.51 -13.43
N GLN A 859 -27.39 -53.34 -13.14
CA GLN A 859 -26.82 -52.01 -12.85
C GLN A 859 -26.91 -51.06 -14.06
N ARG A 860 -26.78 -51.58 -15.29
CA ARG A 860 -26.95 -50.77 -16.50
C ARG A 860 -28.42 -50.39 -16.72
N VAL A 861 -29.36 -51.29 -16.45
CA VAL A 861 -30.81 -51.03 -16.49
C VAL A 861 -31.18 -49.99 -15.43
N GLU A 862 -30.70 -50.13 -14.19
CA GLU A 862 -30.94 -49.15 -13.13
C GLU A 862 -30.28 -47.79 -13.42
N SER A 863 -29.08 -47.75 -13.99
CA SER A 863 -28.44 -46.50 -14.44
C SER A 863 -29.23 -45.82 -15.56
N LEU A 864 -29.76 -46.60 -16.49
CA LEU A 864 -30.61 -46.09 -17.57
C LEU A 864 -31.96 -45.62 -17.02
N GLN A 865 -32.55 -46.35 -16.06
CA GLN A 865 -33.78 -45.97 -15.37
C GLN A 865 -33.60 -44.63 -14.64
N ARG A 866 -32.53 -44.49 -13.83
CA ARG A 866 -32.20 -43.24 -13.14
C ARG A 866 -31.95 -42.08 -14.10
N ARG A 867 -31.28 -42.32 -15.23
CA ARG A 867 -31.10 -41.27 -16.27
C ARG A 867 -32.42 -40.86 -16.90
N VAL A 868 -33.30 -41.81 -17.19
CA VAL A 868 -34.62 -41.53 -17.73
C VAL A 868 -35.45 -40.75 -16.72
N ASP A 869 -35.36 -41.07 -15.43
CA ASP A 869 -36.10 -40.38 -14.39
C ASP A 869 -35.56 -38.97 -14.13
N ILE A 870 -34.23 -38.77 -14.14
CA ILE A 870 -33.61 -37.43 -14.09
C ILE A 870 -33.98 -36.61 -15.32
N GLN A 871 -34.00 -37.20 -16.52
CA GLN A 871 -34.45 -36.50 -17.73
C GLN A 871 -35.94 -36.17 -17.67
N ARG A 872 -36.77 -37.02 -17.05
CA ARG A 872 -38.19 -36.75 -16.83
C ARG A 872 -38.41 -35.66 -15.79
N SER A 873 -37.65 -35.63 -14.69
CA SER A 873 -37.75 -34.56 -13.70
C SER A 873 -37.28 -33.23 -14.30
N ALA A 874 -36.12 -33.20 -14.97
CA ALA A 874 -35.62 -32.00 -15.64
C ALA A 874 -36.60 -31.48 -16.72
N ARG A 875 -37.25 -32.37 -17.48
CA ARG A 875 -38.33 -31.98 -18.42
C ARG A 875 -39.56 -31.40 -17.70
N LYS A 876 -39.94 -31.94 -16.54
CA LYS A 876 -41.03 -31.37 -15.73
C LYS A 876 -40.65 -30.01 -15.15
N ASP A 877 -39.44 -29.85 -14.64
CA ASP A 877 -38.97 -28.60 -14.03
C ASP A 877 -38.85 -27.48 -15.08
N THR A 878 -38.28 -27.79 -16.25
CA THR A 878 -38.27 -26.87 -17.40
C THR A 878 -39.68 -26.54 -17.89
N GLN A 879 -40.61 -27.49 -17.89
CA GLN A 879 -42.01 -27.23 -18.25
C GLN A 879 -42.74 -26.37 -17.21
N LEU A 880 -42.46 -26.55 -15.91
CA LEU A 880 -43.01 -25.71 -14.85
C LEU A 880 -42.44 -24.29 -14.93
N SER A 881 -41.13 -24.15 -15.12
CA SER A 881 -40.48 -22.85 -15.33
C SER A 881 -41.00 -22.15 -16.59
N ALA A 882 -41.20 -22.87 -17.69
CA ALA A 882 -41.81 -22.32 -18.90
C ALA A 882 -43.25 -21.86 -18.67
N LYS A 883 -44.05 -22.61 -17.90
CA LYS A 883 -45.41 -22.20 -17.51
C LYS A 883 -45.42 -20.99 -16.58
N GLU A 884 -44.44 -20.89 -15.67
CA GLU A 884 -44.27 -19.72 -14.81
C GLU A 884 -43.87 -18.48 -15.63
N LEU A 885 -42.97 -18.63 -16.60
CA LEU A 885 -42.62 -17.56 -17.54
C LEU A 885 -43.80 -17.17 -18.44
N GLN A 886 -44.61 -18.13 -18.89
CA GLN A 886 -45.85 -17.85 -19.63
C GLN A 886 -46.85 -17.08 -18.77
N ARG A 887 -47.10 -17.50 -17.52
CA ARG A 887 -47.98 -16.76 -16.59
C ARG A 887 -47.42 -15.37 -16.26
N ALA A 888 -46.11 -15.23 -16.12
CA ALA A 888 -45.48 -13.93 -15.92
C ALA A 888 -45.64 -13.03 -17.15
N ASN A 889 -45.51 -13.57 -18.36
CA ASN A 889 -45.77 -12.84 -19.60
C ASN A 889 -47.26 -12.48 -19.77
N GLU A 890 -48.18 -13.37 -19.41
CA GLU A 890 -49.62 -13.08 -19.37
C GLU A 890 -49.96 -11.99 -18.35
N ALA A 891 -49.31 -11.99 -17.19
CA ALA A 891 -49.46 -10.94 -16.20
C ALA A 891 -48.89 -9.60 -16.69
N LEU A 892 -47.74 -9.60 -17.35
CA LEU A 892 -47.14 -8.39 -17.94
C LEU A 892 -47.98 -7.86 -19.11
N THR A 893 -48.53 -8.71 -19.97
CA THR A 893 -49.42 -8.28 -21.05
C THR A 893 -50.75 -7.76 -20.51
N ALA A 894 -51.30 -8.38 -19.47
CA ALA A 894 -52.47 -7.85 -18.76
C ALA A 894 -52.18 -6.46 -18.14
N GLN A 895 -51.02 -6.28 -17.50
CA GLN A 895 -50.59 -4.98 -16.98
C GLN A 895 -50.41 -3.93 -18.08
N LEU A 896 -49.78 -4.29 -19.21
CA LEU A 896 -49.63 -3.40 -20.37
C LEU A 896 -50.99 -3.00 -20.96
N SER A 897 -51.93 -3.95 -21.06
CA SER A 897 -53.29 -3.67 -21.54
C SER A 897 -54.07 -2.74 -20.58
N ALA A 898 -53.93 -2.95 -19.27
CA ALA A 898 -54.53 -2.09 -18.25
C ALA A 898 -53.94 -0.67 -18.30
N LEU A 899 -52.62 -0.54 -18.45
CA LEU A 899 -51.94 0.76 -18.60
C LEU A 899 -52.32 1.45 -19.92
N ALA A 900 -52.44 0.70 -21.02
CA ALA A 900 -52.92 1.25 -22.29
C ALA A 900 -54.36 1.74 -22.19
N GLN A 901 -55.22 1.01 -21.49
CA GLN A 901 -56.60 1.43 -21.23
C GLN A 901 -56.66 2.66 -20.33
N GLN A 902 -55.86 2.72 -19.25
CA GLN A 902 -55.70 3.91 -18.40
C GLN A 902 -55.24 5.12 -19.23
N LEU A 903 -54.23 4.95 -20.08
CA LEU A 903 -53.74 6.00 -20.98
C LEU A 903 -54.83 6.47 -21.96
N SER A 904 -55.61 5.55 -22.52
CA SER A 904 -56.73 5.88 -23.42
C SER A 904 -57.83 6.66 -22.70
N SER A 905 -58.18 6.27 -21.47
CA SER A 905 -59.18 6.95 -20.64
C SER A 905 -58.69 8.33 -20.20
N SER A 906 -57.40 8.47 -19.89
CA SER A 906 -56.76 9.75 -19.62
C SER A 906 -56.77 10.65 -20.85
N LYS A 907 -56.47 10.12 -22.05
CA LYS A 907 -56.55 10.90 -23.30
C LYS A 907 -57.97 11.38 -23.58
N GLN A 908 -58.98 10.53 -23.37
CA GLN A 908 -60.39 10.91 -23.51
C GLN A 908 -60.81 11.95 -22.46
N LEU A 909 -60.34 11.83 -21.22
CA LEU A 909 -60.58 12.81 -20.17
C LEU A 909 -59.93 14.16 -20.53
N THR A 910 -58.68 14.16 -20.97
CA THR A 910 -57.99 15.38 -21.43
C THR A 910 -58.74 16.02 -22.61
N GLN A 911 -59.21 15.23 -23.58
CA GLN A 911 -60.01 15.73 -24.70
C GLN A 911 -61.33 16.37 -24.23
N LYS A 912 -62.04 15.75 -23.29
CA LYS A 912 -63.26 16.32 -22.69
C LYS A 912 -62.96 17.62 -21.94
N LEU A 913 -61.90 17.63 -21.13
CA LEU A 913 -61.50 18.85 -20.42
C LEU A 913 -61.10 19.98 -21.38
N THR A 914 -60.47 19.66 -22.52
CA THR A 914 -60.17 20.68 -23.55
C THR A 914 -61.43 21.16 -24.28
N SER A 915 -62.41 20.30 -24.55
CA SER A 915 -63.69 20.74 -25.14
C SER A 915 -64.52 21.58 -24.17
N ASP A 916 -64.52 21.20 -22.89
CA ASP A 916 -65.22 21.93 -21.84
C ASP A 916 -64.54 23.28 -21.60
N LEU A 917 -63.20 23.35 -21.60
CA LEU A 917 -62.45 24.60 -21.54
C LEU A 917 -62.79 25.52 -22.73
N ALA A 918 -62.82 24.98 -23.96
CA ALA A 918 -63.24 25.74 -25.13
C ALA A 918 -64.70 26.23 -25.01
N GLY A 919 -65.60 25.41 -24.47
CA GLY A 919 -66.98 25.78 -24.18
C GLY A 919 -67.09 26.91 -23.15
N VAL A 920 -66.30 26.85 -22.07
CA VAL A 920 -66.24 27.91 -21.05
C VAL A 920 -65.59 29.19 -21.59
N GLU A 921 -64.57 29.08 -22.45
CA GLU A 921 -64.01 30.23 -23.16
C GLU A 921 -65.04 30.89 -24.11
N GLN A 922 -65.88 30.09 -24.77
CA GLN A 922 -66.99 30.59 -25.58
C GLN A 922 -68.02 31.31 -24.70
N GLN A 923 -68.40 30.73 -23.56
CA GLN A 923 -69.31 31.35 -22.59
C GLN A 923 -68.73 32.63 -22.01
N LYS A 924 -67.43 32.66 -21.70
CA LYS A 924 -66.73 33.87 -21.26
C LYS A 924 -66.80 34.97 -22.32
N LYS A 925 -66.60 34.66 -23.61
CA LYS A 925 -66.75 35.64 -24.71
C LYS A 925 -68.18 36.14 -24.85
N VAL A 926 -69.18 35.27 -24.66
CA VAL A 926 -70.60 35.67 -24.67
C VAL A 926 -70.91 36.58 -23.49
N LEU A 927 -70.46 36.22 -22.29
CA LEU A 927 -70.62 37.06 -21.09
C LEU A 927 -69.83 38.37 -21.19
N GLU A 928 -68.65 38.39 -21.80
CA GLU A 928 -67.91 39.62 -22.10
C GLU A 928 -68.66 40.49 -23.12
N MET A 929 -69.25 39.89 -24.16
CA MET A 929 -70.13 40.60 -25.10
C MET A 929 -71.39 41.14 -24.42
N GLU A 930 -72.04 40.34 -23.57
CA GLU A 930 -73.20 40.75 -22.79
C GLU A 930 -72.82 41.85 -21.81
N LEU A 931 -71.66 41.78 -21.16
CA LEU A 931 -71.17 42.80 -20.24
C LEU A 931 -70.78 44.09 -20.98
N GLU A 932 -70.26 44.00 -22.20
CA GLU A 932 -70.08 45.15 -23.10
C GLU A 932 -71.42 45.70 -23.63
N GLN A 933 -72.44 44.85 -23.83
CA GLN A 933 -73.81 45.29 -24.13
C GLN A 933 -74.46 45.96 -22.91
N TRP A 934 -74.29 45.42 -21.70
CA TRP A 934 -74.74 46.03 -20.45
C TRP A 934 -74.03 47.35 -20.17
N LYS A 935 -72.72 47.45 -20.43
CA LYS A 935 -71.97 48.72 -20.38
C LYS A 935 -72.53 49.76 -21.36
N LYS A 936 -73.02 49.35 -22.54
CA LYS A 936 -73.74 50.22 -23.49
C LYS A 936 -75.16 50.58 -23.03
N ILE A 937 -75.81 49.75 -22.21
CA ILE A 937 -77.18 49.94 -21.73
C ILE A 937 -77.25 50.79 -20.43
N THR A 938 -76.14 50.95 -19.68
CA THR A 938 -76.18 51.52 -18.31
C THR A 938 -75.97 53.06 -18.19
N PHE A 939 -75.95 53.83 -19.29
CA PHE A 939 -75.95 55.31 -19.25
C PHE A 939 -76.81 55.91 -20.39
N PRO A 940 -77.59 56.99 -20.17
CA PRO A 940 -79.08 57.11 -20.09
C PRO A 940 -79.78 57.61 -21.41
N PRO A 941 -81.13 57.88 -21.54
CA PRO A 941 -82.19 58.02 -20.51
C PRO A 941 -83.57 57.35 -20.76
N GLN A 942 -84.35 57.37 -19.68
CA GLN A 942 -85.77 57.07 -19.44
C GLN A 942 -86.76 57.11 -20.63
N SER A 943 -87.58 56.06 -20.76
CA SER A 943 -89.05 56.13 -20.64
C SER A 943 -89.67 54.72 -20.64
N ALA A 944 -90.58 54.46 -19.69
CA ALA A 944 -91.54 53.35 -19.75
C ALA A 944 -92.84 53.86 -20.45
N PRO A 945 -93.87 53.04 -20.78
CA PRO A 945 -94.03 51.58 -20.78
C PRO A 945 -94.62 51.05 -22.13
N THR A 946 -95.21 49.84 -22.13
CA THR A 946 -96.20 49.27 -23.10
C THR A 946 -95.58 48.49 -24.28
N SER A 947 -95.74 47.15 -24.32
CA SER A 947 -96.64 46.38 -25.22
C SER A 947 -96.10 46.27 -26.68
N VAL A 948 -96.29 45.26 -27.51
CA VAL A 948 -97.10 44.03 -27.51
C VAL A 948 -96.78 43.23 -28.81
N LEU A 949 -97.09 41.92 -28.83
CA LEU A 949 -97.33 41.01 -29.98
C LEU A 949 -96.11 40.59 -30.85
N VAL A 950 -96.05 39.39 -31.46
CA VAL A 950 -97.00 38.84 -32.46
C VAL A 950 -96.95 37.30 -32.55
N ASN A 951 -98.14 36.70 -32.49
CA ASN A 951 -98.78 35.58 -33.24
C ASN A 951 -98.02 34.28 -33.60
N THR A 952 -98.70 33.13 -33.41
CA THR A 952 -99.41 32.44 -34.53
C THR A 952 -100.56 31.56 -34.00
N GLU A 953 -101.53 31.36 -34.88
CA GLU A 953 -102.94 30.98 -34.69
C GLU A 953 -103.21 29.50 -34.36
N CYS A 954 -104.35 29.20 -33.72
CA CYS A 954 -105.09 27.98 -34.00
C CYS A 954 -106.59 28.17 -33.74
N SER A 955 -107.37 27.76 -34.74
CA SER A 955 -108.82 27.85 -34.90
C SER A 955 -109.62 26.98 -33.91
N CYS A 956 -110.76 27.49 -33.42
CA CYS A 956 -112.12 26.94 -33.65
C CYS A 956 -113.15 27.53 -32.65
N GLN A 957 -114.29 27.95 -33.19
CA GLN A 957 -115.36 28.80 -32.65
C GLN A 957 -116.21 28.27 -31.49
N GLY A 958 -116.88 29.20 -30.80
CA GLY A 958 -118.13 28.97 -30.03
C GLY A 958 -118.92 30.27 -29.84
N ARG A 959 -120.09 30.38 -30.50
CA ARG A 959 -121.12 31.43 -30.31
C ARG A 959 -121.92 31.15 -29.03
N THR A 960 -122.39 32.22 -28.36
CA THR A 960 -123.60 32.27 -27.51
C THR A 960 -124.13 33.70 -27.62
N GLU A 961 -125.12 33.97 -28.46
CA GLU A 961 -126.58 33.94 -28.22
C GLU A 961 -127.13 35.29 -27.74
N SER A 962 -127.93 35.91 -28.63
CA SER A 962 -129.02 36.82 -28.26
C SER A 962 -130.33 36.03 -28.40
N ALA A 963 -131.05 35.88 -27.29
CA ALA A 963 -132.42 35.36 -27.20
C ALA A 963 -133.39 36.18 -28.11
N PRO A 964 -134.54 35.64 -28.59
CA PRO A 964 -135.58 35.14 -27.69
C PRO A 964 -136.31 33.84 -28.11
N ALA A 965 -137.06 33.37 -27.11
CA ALA A 965 -138.18 32.40 -27.14
C ALA A 965 -137.83 30.91 -27.00
N ASN A 966 -138.16 30.40 -25.79
CA ASN A 966 -138.43 29.01 -25.38
C ASN A 966 -138.94 28.06 -26.48
N PRO A 967 -138.86 26.72 -26.34
CA PRO A 967 -138.39 25.92 -25.18
C PRO A 967 -137.48 24.71 -25.54
N ALA A 968 -136.76 24.11 -24.58
CA ALA A 968 -136.77 22.65 -24.32
C ALA A 968 -135.61 22.21 -23.39
N PRO A 969 -135.86 21.29 -22.43
CA PRO A 969 -134.86 20.79 -21.50
C PRO A 969 -133.71 19.97 -22.13
N GLN A 970 -133.76 19.67 -23.44
CA GLN A 970 -132.72 18.91 -24.16
C GLN A 970 -131.48 19.74 -24.55
N ALA A 971 -131.61 21.05 -24.81
CA ALA A 971 -130.49 21.90 -25.23
C ALA A 971 -129.49 22.16 -24.09
N LEU A 972 -130.00 22.41 -22.88
CA LEU A 972 -129.19 22.60 -21.66
C LEU A 972 -128.38 21.33 -21.33
N GLU A 973 -128.97 20.16 -21.57
CA GLU A 973 -128.31 18.86 -21.38
C GLU A 973 -127.11 18.64 -22.32
N THR A 974 -127.19 19.16 -23.55
CA THR A 974 -126.08 19.07 -24.51
C THR A 974 -124.94 20.05 -24.19
N GLU A 975 -125.24 21.24 -23.68
CA GLU A 975 -124.24 22.22 -23.23
C GLU A 975 -123.50 21.75 -21.97
N VAL A 976 -124.22 21.17 -21.01
CA VAL A 976 -123.61 20.56 -19.82
C VAL A 976 -122.66 19.42 -20.20
N ARG A 977 -123.04 18.56 -21.17
CA ARG A 977 -122.14 17.52 -21.69
C ARG A 977 -120.90 18.10 -22.39
N GLN A 978 -121.05 19.20 -23.14
CA GLN A 978 -119.93 19.88 -23.80
C GLN A 978 -118.97 20.55 -22.80
N LEU A 979 -119.50 21.20 -21.76
CA LEU A 979 -118.70 21.77 -20.66
C LEU A 979 -118.02 20.66 -19.85
N GLN A 980 -118.69 19.54 -19.63
CA GLN A 980 -118.12 18.37 -18.96
C GLN A 980 -116.98 17.74 -19.79
N ALA A 981 -117.08 17.74 -21.12
CA ALA A 981 -115.99 17.31 -22.01
C ALA A 981 -114.79 18.28 -22.00
N LYS A 982 -115.03 19.59 -22.02
CA LYS A 982 -113.99 20.63 -21.89
C LYS A 982 -113.28 20.59 -20.53
N LEU A 983 -114.03 20.34 -19.45
CA LEU A 983 -113.46 20.15 -18.12
C LEU A 983 -112.58 18.90 -18.07
N LYS A 984 -113.01 17.80 -18.71
CA LYS A 984 -112.21 16.58 -18.82
C LYS A 984 -110.92 16.80 -19.62
N SER A 985 -110.97 17.49 -20.76
CA SER A 985 -109.76 17.77 -21.55
C SER A 985 -108.81 18.73 -20.85
N ALA A 986 -109.32 19.79 -20.19
CA ALA A 986 -108.52 20.69 -19.36
C ALA A 986 -107.89 19.94 -18.16
N SER A 987 -108.64 19.03 -17.52
CA SER A 987 -108.10 18.19 -16.43
C SER A 987 -107.00 17.25 -16.92
N ALA A 988 -107.14 16.67 -18.12
CA ALA A 988 -106.10 15.83 -18.73
C ALA A 988 -104.84 16.64 -19.04
N GLU A 989 -104.97 17.87 -19.56
CA GLU A 989 -103.82 18.74 -19.79
C GLU A 989 -103.14 19.15 -18.48
N VAL A 990 -103.91 19.46 -17.42
CA VAL A 990 -103.34 19.72 -16.08
C VAL A 990 -102.57 18.51 -15.56
N THR A 991 -103.07 17.27 -15.74
CA THR A 991 -102.32 16.07 -15.36
C THR A 991 -101.05 15.87 -16.18
N LYS A 992 -101.06 16.22 -17.47
CA LYS A 992 -99.88 16.18 -18.34
C LYS A 992 -98.83 17.21 -17.92
N GLN A 993 -99.25 18.44 -17.62
CA GLN A 993 -98.38 19.50 -17.09
C GLN A 993 -97.84 19.15 -15.70
N MET A 994 -98.64 18.46 -14.87
CA MET A 994 -98.19 17.95 -13.58
C MET A 994 -97.14 16.84 -13.73
N ALA A 995 -97.31 15.93 -14.69
CA ALA A 995 -96.32 14.90 -15.02
C ALA A 995 -95.02 15.52 -15.58
N ALA A 996 -95.13 16.53 -16.44
CA ALA A 996 -93.99 17.28 -16.95
C ALA A 996 -93.24 18.00 -15.82
N ASN A 997 -93.95 18.68 -14.91
CA ASN A 997 -93.35 19.30 -13.72
C ASN A 997 -92.67 18.28 -12.81
N LYS A 998 -93.27 17.09 -12.62
CA LYS A 998 -92.66 16.01 -11.83
C LYS A 998 -91.36 15.51 -12.49
N SER A 999 -91.35 15.37 -13.82
CA SER A 999 -90.14 15.02 -14.58
C SER A 999 -89.06 16.10 -14.46
N LEU A 1000 -89.42 17.38 -14.58
CA LEU A 1000 -88.48 18.50 -14.46
C LEU A 1000 -87.90 18.61 -13.05
N ARG A 1001 -88.70 18.37 -12.00
CA ARG A 1001 -88.21 18.29 -10.62
C ARG A 1001 -87.24 17.12 -10.43
N GLY A 1002 -87.54 15.96 -11.02
CA GLY A 1002 -86.61 14.83 -11.02
C GLY A 1002 -85.28 15.16 -11.70
N GLN A 1003 -85.33 15.80 -12.87
CA GLN A 1003 -84.11 16.26 -13.56
C GLN A 1003 -83.34 17.31 -12.77
N LEU A 1004 -84.02 18.23 -12.08
CA LEU A 1004 -83.38 19.24 -11.24
C LEU A 1004 -82.67 18.59 -10.04
N GLN A 1005 -83.32 17.63 -9.37
CA GLN A 1005 -82.70 16.84 -8.30
C GLN A 1005 -81.46 16.08 -8.79
N GLU A 1006 -81.53 15.42 -9.96
CA GLU A 1006 -80.37 14.75 -10.55
C GLU A 1006 -79.22 15.71 -10.86
N ARG A 1007 -79.51 16.97 -11.20
CA ARG A 1007 -78.48 18.00 -11.44
C ARG A 1007 -77.89 18.50 -10.13
N GLU A 1008 -78.68 18.66 -9.08
CA GLU A 1008 -78.22 18.99 -7.73
C GLU A 1008 -77.30 17.89 -7.17
N ASP A 1009 -77.69 16.62 -7.28
CA ASP A 1009 -76.86 15.49 -6.86
C ASP A 1009 -75.54 15.45 -7.63
N LYS A 1010 -75.56 15.74 -8.94
CA LYS A 1010 -74.34 15.86 -9.76
C LYS A 1010 -73.47 17.03 -9.33
N LEU A 1011 -74.06 18.18 -8.99
CA LEU A 1011 -73.32 19.34 -8.46
C LEU A 1011 -72.66 19.01 -7.12
N CYS A 1012 -73.36 18.35 -6.20
CA CYS A 1012 -72.78 17.88 -4.94
C CYS A 1012 -71.58 16.94 -5.19
N GLN A 1013 -71.71 15.96 -6.09
CA GLN A 1013 -70.61 15.05 -6.44
C GLN A 1013 -69.40 15.78 -7.06
N LEU A 1014 -69.63 16.82 -7.86
CA LEU A 1014 -68.55 17.65 -8.41
C LEU A 1014 -67.89 18.52 -7.34
N GLN A 1015 -68.68 19.09 -6.42
CA GLN A 1015 -68.17 19.85 -5.28
C GLN A 1015 -67.26 18.99 -4.40
N ASP A 1016 -67.65 17.74 -4.12
CA ASP A 1016 -66.83 16.80 -3.38
C ASP A 1016 -65.52 16.50 -4.10
N LYS A 1017 -65.57 16.25 -5.42
CA LYS A 1017 -64.37 16.04 -6.25
C LYS A 1017 -63.43 17.24 -6.22
N VAL A 1018 -63.97 18.46 -6.29
CA VAL A 1018 -63.18 19.70 -6.17
C VAL A 1018 -62.53 19.78 -4.79
N SER A 1019 -63.27 19.53 -3.71
CA SER A 1019 -62.70 19.55 -2.35
C SER A 1019 -61.58 18.51 -2.15
N HIS A 1020 -61.70 17.34 -2.79
CA HIS A 1020 -60.64 16.33 -2.80
C HIS A 1020 -59.39 16.81 -3.55
N ALA A 1021 -59.59 17.40 -4.74
CA ALA A 1021 -58.50 17.96 -5.52
C ALA A 1021 -57.79 19.13 -4.79
N GLU A 1022 -58.53 20.00 -4.11
CA GLU A 1022 -57.99 21.10 -3.29
C GLU A 1022 -57.11 20.60 -2.15
N ARG A 1023 -57.54 19.53 -1.46
CA ARG A 1023 -56.74 18.87 -0.42
C ARG A 1023 -55.45 18.28 -0.99
N ASP A 1024 -55.50 17.65 -2.15
CA ASP A 1024 -54.32 17.10 -2.81
C ASP A 1024 -53.37 18.18 -3.33
N ILE A 1025 -53.90 19.27 -3.88
CA ILE A 1025 -53.09 20.44 -4.27
C ILE A 1025 -52.41 21.04 -3.04
N SER A 1026 -53.10 21.15 -1.91
CA SER A 1026 -52.54 21.69 -0.67
C SER A 1026 -51.39 20.80 -0.15
N ARG A 1027 -51.55 19.48 -0.16
CA ARG A 1027 -50.47 18.53 0.19
C ARG A 1027 -49.28 18.64 -0.75
N LYS A 1028 -49.53 18.76 -2.06
CA LYS A 1028 -48.47 18.95 -3.06
C LYS A 1028 -47.73 20.28 -2.87
N ARG A 1029 -48.44 21.36 -2.51
CA ARG A 1029 -47.83 22.66 -2.17
C ARG A 1029 -46.92 22.54 -0.96
N GLN A 1030 -47.37 21.89 0.11
CA GLN A 1030 -46.52 21.64 1.29
C GLN A 1030 -45.25 20.87 0.91
N LEU A 1031 -45.39 19.79 0.14
CA LEU A 1031 -44.25 19.00 -0.33
C LEU A 1031 -43.27 19.84 -1.17
N VAL A 1032 -43.76 20.73 -2.02
CA VAL A 1032 -42.93 21.65 -2.80
C VAL A 1032 -42.18 22.64 -1.89
N GLU A 1033 -42.81 23.17 -0.85
CA GLU A 1033 -42.13 24.04 0.14
C GLU A 1033 -41.08 23.28 0.96
N ASP A 1034 -41.36 22.04 1.35
CA ASP A 1034 -40.40 21.16 2.02
C ASP A 1034 -39.19 20.87 1.10
N PHE A 1035 -39.43 20.64 -0.20
CA PHE A 1035 -38.33 20.51 -1.17
C PHE A 1035 -37.55 21.81 -1.35
N LYS A 1036 -38.21 22.98 -1.39
CA LYS A 1036 -37.53 24.29 -1.48
C LYS A 1036 -36.63 24.54 -0.27
N THR A 1037 -37.09 24.25 0.94
CA THR A 1037 -36.28 24.41 2.16
C THR A 1037 -35.09 23.45 2.16
N ARG A 1038 -35.29 22.20 1.76
CA ARG A 1038 -34.20 21.23 1.60
C ARG A 1038 -33.18 21.65 0.56
N VAL A 1039 -33.61 22.22 -0.57
CA VAL A 1039 -32.70 22.77 -1.60
C VAL A 1039 -31.91 23.96 -1.06
N LYS A 1040 -32.55 24.88 -0.31
CA LYS A 1040 -31.84 26.01 0.33
C LYS A 1040 -30.78 25.52 1.33
N PHE A 1041 -31.11 24.56 2.17
CA PHE A 1041 -30.15 23.95 3.09
C PHE A 1041 -28.96 23.33 2.35
N LEU A 1042 -29.21 22.58 1.28
CA LEU A 1042 -28.14 22.00 0.46
C LEU A 1042 -27.27 23.08 -0.19
N GLN A 1043 -27.86 24.20 -0.64
CA GLN A 1043 -27.09 25.34 -1.19
C GLN A 1043 -26.24 26.03 -0.12
N GLU A 1044 -26.72 26.16 1.11
CA GLU A 1044 -25.96 26.71 2.23
C GLU A 1044 -24.80 25.77 2.63
N MET A 1045 -25.05 24.47 2.65
CA MET A 1045 -24.00 23.46 2.85
C MET A 1045 -22.95 23.52 1.73
N GLU A 1046 -23.37 23.62 0.47
CA GLU A 1046 -22.45 23.77 -0.67
C GLU A 1046 -21.62 25.06 -0.59
N LYS A 1047 -22.22 26.18 -0.13
CA LYS A 1047 -21.47 27.42 0.15
C LYS A 1047 -20.45 27.21 1.27
N SER A 1048 -20.84 26.58 2.37
CA SER A 1048 -19.90 26.28 3.47
C SER A 1048 -18.73 25.40 3.01
N TYR A 1049 -18.98 24.39 2.17
CA TYR A 1049 -17.91 23.58 1.59
C TYR A 1049 -17.02 24.38 0.64
N ARG A 1050 -17.59 25.29 -0.18
CA ARG A 1050 -16.78 26.22 -1.00
C ARG A 1050 -15.87 27.08 -0.13
N ASP A 1051 -16.39 27.66 0.95
CA ASP A 1051 -15.61 28.50 1.87
C ASP A 1051 -14.47 27.69 2.54
N GLN A 1052 -14.75 26.45 2.95
CA GLN A 1052 -13.74 25.55 3.51
C GLN A 1052 -12.66 25.18 2.48
N ILE A 1053 -13.05 24.92 1.23
CA ILE A 1053 -12.11 24.67 0.13
C ILE A 1053 -11.23 25.91 -0.09
N GLU A 1054 -11.79 27.11 -0.12
CA GLU A 1054 -11.02 28.35 -0.26
C GLU A 1054 -10.04 28.58 0.91
N GLU A 1055 -10.43 28.23 2.13
CA GLU A 1055 -9.53 28.29 3.30
C GLU A 1055 -8.38 27.27 3.18
N LEU A 1056 -8.67 26.05 2.72
CA LEU A 1056 -7.65 25.05 2.44
C LEU A 1056 -6.72 25.48 1.31
N GLU A 1057 -7.23 26.10 0.25
CA GLU A 1057 -6.42 26.66 -0.83
C GLU A 1057 -5.48 27.76 -0.33
N LYS A 1058 -5.96 28.64 0.58
CA LYS A 1058 -5.12 29.65 1.24
C LYS A 1058 -4.02 28.99 2.09
N LYS A 1059 -4.35 27.95 2.86
CA LYS A 1059 -3.37 27.18 3.64
C LYS A 1059 -2.32 26.52 2.74
N VAL A 1060 -2.73 25.91 1.63
CA VAL A 1060 -1.82 25.32 0.64
C VAL A 1060 -0.88 26.38 0.05
N LYS A 1061 -1.40 27.58 -0.30
CA LYS A 1061 -0.56 28.69 -0.78
C LYS A 1061 0.49 29.10 0.25
N THR A 1062 0.09 29.32 1.51
CA THR A 1062 1.04 29.67 2.57
C THR A 1062 2.10 28.59 2.81
N LEU A 1063 1.71 27.31 2.84
CA LEU A 1063 2.65 26.20 2.96
C LEU A 1063 3.59 26.09 1.76
N SER A 1064 3.11 26.42 0.56
CA SER A 1064 3.95 26.45 -0.65
C SER A 1064 5.00 27.56 -0.60
N GLU A 1065 4.62 28.75 -0.09
CA GLU A 1065 5.53 29.87 0.14
C GLU A 1065 6.54 29.56 1.26
N GLU A 1066 6.11 28.91 2.34
CA GLU A 1066 7.05 28.41 3.35
C GLU A 1066 8.01 27.37 2.79
N ALA A 1067 7.55 26.49 1.90
CA ALA A 1067 8.41 25.49 1.27
C ALA A 1067 9.45 26.14 0.34
N THR A 1068 9.09 27.18 -0.42
CA THR A 1068 10.06 27.93 -1.23
C THR A 1068 11.06 28.68 -0.35
N ASN A 1069 10.61 29.27 0.77
CA ASN A 1069 11.50 29.91 1.75
C ASN A 1069 12.49 28.91 2.39
N ARG A 1070 12.01 27.72 2.79
CA ARG A 1070 12.88 26.65 3.30
C ARG A 1070 13.88 26.18 2.23
N LYS A 1071 13.47 26.07 0.97
CA LYS A 1071 14.38 25.76 -0.15
C LYS A 1071 15.47 26.83 -0.29
N ALA A 1072 15.10 28.12 -0.26
CA ALA A 1072 16.06 29.22 -0.33
C ALA A 1072 17.06 29.20 0.85
N LEU A 1073 16.60 28.89 2.06
CA LEU A 1073 17.46 28.72 3.24
C LEU A 1073 18.43 27.54 3.07
N VAL A 1074 17.95 26.39 2.60
CA VAL A 1074 18.79 25.22 2.32
C VAL A 1074 19.82 25.53 1.25
N GLU A 1075 19.46 26.23 0.18
CA GLU A 1075 20.42 26.68 -0.83
C GLU A 1075 21.47 27.65 -0.27
N SER A 1076 21.07 28.58 0.59
CA SER A 1076 22.00 29.48 1.29
C SER A 1076 22.98 28.70 2.18
N LEU A 1077 22.49 27.72 2.94
CA LEU A 1077 23.33 26.82 3.73
C LEU A 1077 24.27 25.98 2.86
N LYS A 1078 23.80 25.46 1.72
CA LYS A 1078 24.66 24.76 0.75
C LYS A 1078 25.75 25.65 0.19
N ARG A 1079 25.45 26.91 -0.16
CA ARG A 1079 26.46 27.89 -0.62
C ARG A 1079 27.51 28.14 0.47
N ARG A 1080 27.10 28.34 1.72
CA ARG A 1080 28.04 28.51 2.86
C ARG A 1080 28.89 27.26 3.11
N LEU A 1081 28.29 26.08 3.05
CA LEU A 1081 29.01 24.82 3.20
C LEU A 1081 30.05 24.63 2.09
N ASN A 1082 29.70 24.96 0.85
CA ASN A 1082 30.64 24.89 -0.27
C ASN A 1082 31.82 25.83 -0.07
N ILE A 1083 31.58 27.07 0.39
CA ILE A 1083 32.66 28.02 0.72
C ILE A 1083 33.56 27.43 1.82
N ALA A 1084 32.98 26.95 2.92
CA ALA A 1084 33.74 26.34 4.01
C ALA A 1084 34.53 25.09 3.54
N ALA A 1085 33.97 24.29 2.63
CA ALA A 1085 34.67 23.16 2.03
C ALA A 1085 35.86 23.61 1.17
N THR A 1086 35.72 24.69 0.39
CA THR A 1086 36.83 25.26 -0.37
C THR A 1086 37.92 25.84 0.53
N GLU A 1087 37.56 26.58 1.60
CA GLU A 1087 38.51 27.12 2.58
C GLU A 1087 39.25 26.01 3.34
N LYS A 1088 38.53 24.94 3.71
CA LYS A 1088 39.14 23.73 4.29
C LYS A 1088 40.15 23.11 3.32
N SER A 1089 39.77 22.92 2.05
CA SER A 1089 40.69 22.35 1.04
C SER A 1089 41.93 23.22 0.81
N GLN A 1090 41.78 24.55 0.84
CA GLN A 1090 42.90 25.49 0.76
C GLN A 1090 43.81 25.39 1.99
N SER A 1091 43.23 25.29 3.18
CA SER A 1091 43.98 25.15 4.44
C SER A 1091 44.72 23.82 4.49
N GLU A 1092 44.10 22.72 4.06
CA GLU A 1092 44.74 21.40 3.94
C GLU A 1092 45.89 21.42 2.93
N ALA A 1093 45.72 22.11 1.80
CA ALA A 1093 46.79 22.32 0.82
C ALA A 1093 47.96 23.12 1.40
N LEU A 1094 47.69 24.18 2.19
CA LEU A 1094 48.72 24.94 2.89
C LEU A 1094 49.43 24.10 3.96
N CYS A 1095 48.70 23.31 4.75
CA CYS A 1095 49.28 22.39 5.72
C CYS A 1095 50.17 21.34 5.06
N SER A 1096 49.78 20.81 3.90
CA SER A 1096 50.58 19.85 3.14
C SER A 1096 51.87 20.49 2.63
N LYS A 1097 51.81 21.71 2.08
CA LYS A 1097 53.00 22.47 1.68
C LYS A 1097 53.96 22.73 2.85
N LEU A 1098 53.43 23.12 4.02
CA LEU A 1098 54.24 23.35 5.22
C LEU A 1098 54.89 22.06 5.73
N LYS A 1099 54.22 20.92 5.63
CA LYS A 1099 54.82 19.61 5.96
C LYS A 1099 55.98 19.29 5.03
N GLU A 1100 55.81 19.45 3.72
CA GLU A 1100 56.90 19.24 2.77
C GLU A 1100 58.07 20.23 3.01
N ASP A 1101 57.77 21.50 3.34
CA ASP A 1101 58.80 22.48 3.71
C ASP A 1101 59.57 22.05 4.97
N LEU A 1102 58.86 21.54 5.98
CA LEU A 1102 59.45 21.03 7.22
C LEU A 1102 60.35 19.82 6.94
N GLU A 1103 59.87 18.82 6.19
CA GLU A 1103 60.67 17.64 5.79
C GLU A 1103 61.92 18.06 5.02
N ARG A 1104 61.82 19.03 4.10
CA ARG A 1104 62.97 19.59 3.38
C ARG A 1104 63.96 20.29 4.33
N LYS A 1105 63.48 20.94 5.39
CA LYS A 1105 64.34 21.56 6.42
C LYS A 1105 64.98 20.52 7.33
N GLU A 1106 64.26 19.47 7.69
CA GLU A 1106 64.79 18.35 8.45
C GLU A 1106 65.90 17.65 7.68
N GLN A 1107 65.70 17.34 6.39
CA GLN A 1107 66.74 16.76 5.52
C GLN A 1107 68.00 17.64 5.44
N ARG A 1108 67.83 18.96 5.37
CA ARG A 1108 68.97 19.91 5.43
C ARG A 1108 69.66 19.88 6.78
N ASN A 1109 68.91 19.79 7.88
CA ASN A 1109 69.47 19.69 9.22
C ASN A 1109 70.29 18.41 9.39
N HIS A 1110 69.76 17.25 9.00
CA HIS A 1110 70.50 15.98 8.98
C HIS A 1110 71.79 16.08 8.15
N SER A 1111 71.73 16.71 6.98
CA SER A 1111 72.91 16.93 6.13
C SER A 1111 73.96 17.82 6.80
N LEU A 1112 73.53 18.88 7.50
CA LEU A 1112 74.41 19.76 8.27
C LEU A 1112 74.99 19.04 9.49
N GLN A 1113 74.19 18.27 10.22
CA GLN A 1113 74.63 17.48 11.36
C GLN A 1113 75.67 16.43 10.96
N ALA A 1114 75.48 15.76 9.82
CA ALA A 1114 76.47 14.83 9.27
C ALA A 1114 77.79 15.55 8.91
N ARG A 1115 77.72 16.77 8.34
CA ARG A 1115 78.91 17.59 8.07
C ARG A 1115 79.62 18.04 9.34
N VAL A 1116 78.87 18.45 10.36
CA VAL A 1116 79.41 18.82 11.67
C VAL A 1116 80.11 17.61 12.28
N GLY A 1117 79.47 16.44 12.33
CA GLY A 1117 80.08 15.21 12.83
C GLY A 1117 81.35 14.80 12.06
N ALA A 1118 81.36 14.95 10.73
CA ALA A 1118 82.57 14.72 9.93
C ALA A 1118 83.69 15.73 10.26
N SER A 1119 83.35 17.00 10.50
CA SER A 1119 84.32 18.02 10.91
C SER A 1119 84.85 17.80 12.33
N GLU A 1120 84.02 17.36 13.27
CA GLU A 1120 84.42 16.97 14.62
C GLU A 1120 85.35 15.76 14.61
N GLN A 1121 85.06 14.75 13.78
CA GLN A 1121 85.95 13.61 13.57
C GLN A 1121 87.30 14.03 12.98
N ALA A 1122 87.30 14.93 12.00
CA ALA A 1122 88.53 15.48 11.43
C ALA A 1122 89.33 16.29 12.46
N LEU A 1123 88.65 17.10 13.30
CA LEU A 1123 89.28 17.84 14.40
C LEU A 1123 89.86 16.89 15.44
N ALA A 1124 89.13 15.87 15.87
CA ALA A 1124 89.62 14.87 16.81
C ALA A 1124 90.83 14.10 16.26
N ALA A 1125 90.83 13.77 14.96
CA ALA A 1125 91.99 13.15 14.31
C ALA A 1125 93.19 14.10 14.30
N LEU A 1126 92.98 15.39 14.02
CA LEU A 1126 94.03 16.40 14.09
C LEU A 1126 94.57 16.57 15.51
N GLU A 1127 93.70 16.65 16.52
CA GLU A 1127 94.08 16.70 17.94
C GLU A 1127 94.89 15.45 18.34
N GLN A 1128 94.48 14.26 17.91
CA GLN A 1128 95.24 13.03 18.13
C GLN A 1128 96.62 13.05 17.43
N THR A 1129 96.71 13.61 16.23
CA THR A 1129 98.02 13.76 15.56
C THR A 1129 98.90 14.79 16.26
N ALA A 1130 98.34 15.91 16.72
CA ALA A 1130 99.06 16.96 17.43
C ALA A 1130 99.54 16.46 18.80
N THR A 1131 98.70 15.75 19.56
CA THR A 1131 99.08 15.13 20.84
C THR A 1131 100.18 14.10 20.65
N LYS A 1132 100.10 13.21 19.66
CA LYS A 1132 101.19 12.27 19.32
C LYS A 1132 102.50 12.98 18.96
N GLN A 1133 102.43 14.08 18.21
CA GLN A 1133 103.61 14.88 17.88
C GLN A 1133 104.20 15.54 19.13
N MET A 1134 103.36 16.13 19.97
CA MET A 1134 103.77 16.70 21.25
C MET A 1134 104.40 15.65 22.16
N GLU A 1135 103.77 14.47 22.33
CA GLU A 1135 104.31 13.35 23.08
C GLU A 1135 105.67 12.90 22.54
N GLY A 1136 105.81 12.77 21.21
CA GLY A 1136 107.09 12.45 20.57
C GLY A 1136 108.18 13.49 20.84
N LEU A 1137 107.86 14.79 20.78
CA LEU A 1137 108.78 15.87 21.15
C LEU A 1137 109.14 15.86 22.64
N THR A 1138 108.17 15.59 23.50
CA THR A 1138 108.37 15.50 24.96
C THR A 1138 109.25 14.29 25.32
N GLN A 1139 109.06 13.16 24.64
CA GLN A 1139 109.94 12.01 24.76
C GLN A 1139 111.37 12.35 24.28
N GLN A 1140 111.53 13.01 23.14
CA GLN A 1140 112.85 13.45 22.66
C GLN A 1140 113.54 14.41 23.63
N SER A 1141 112.81 15.39 24.18
CA SER A 1141 113.36 16.33 25.15
C SER A 1141 113.70 15.64 26.47
N SER A 1142 112.88 14.69 26.94
CA SER A 1142 113.18 13.88 28.13
C SER A 1142 114.45 13.04 27.94
N LEU A 1143 114.63 12.40 26.79
CA LEU A 1143 115.86 11.65 26.47
C LEU A 1143 117.07 12.56 26.39
N ALA A 1144 116.91 13.79 25.88
CA ALA A 1144 117.98 14.79 25.87
C ALA A 1144 118.32 15.27 27.30
N LEU A 1145 117.32 15.54 28.13
CA LEU A 1145 117.50 15.89 29.54
C LEU A 1145 118.15 14.77 30.33
N ASP A 1146 117.74 13.52 30.15
CA ASP A 1146 118.38 12.34 30.74
C ASP A 1146 119.85 12.22 30.33
N ARG A 1147 120.16 12.46 29.05
CA ARG A 1147 121.56 12.48 28.57
C ARG A 1147 122.36 13.58 29.24
N LEU A 1148 121.79 14.80 29.34
CA LEU A 1148 122.42 15.92 30.03
C LEU A 1148 122.57 15.66 31.53
N GLN A 1149 121.57 15.06 32.19
CA GLN A 1149 121.64 14.67 33.60
C GLN A 1149 122.70 13.59 33.84
N ARG A 1150 122.82 12.59 32.96
CA ARG A 1150 123.92 11.59 33.04
C ARG A 1150 125.28 12.26 32.85
N GLN A 1151 125.42 13.19 31.89
CA GLN A 1151 126.65 13.97 31.71
C GLN A 1151 126.97 14.84 32.93
N LEU A 1152 125.96 15.49 33.51
CA LEU A 1152 126.07 16.27 34.73
C LEU A 1152 126.47 15.38 35.92
N GLY A 1153 125.87 14.20 36.05
CA GLY A 1153 126.23 13.22 37.07
C GLY A 1153 127.67 12.73 36.91
N LEU A 1154 128.12 12.50 35.68
CA LEU A 1154 129.53 12.20 35.40
C LEU A 1154 130.44 13.38 35.80
N ALA A 1155 130.09 14.62 35.44
CA ALA A 1155 130.84 15.81 35.84
C ALA A 1155 130.84 16.03 37.36
N TYR A 1156 129.72 15.76 38.05
CA TYR A 1156 129.64 15.78 39.51
C TYR A 1156 130.50 14.69 40.13
N SER A 1157 130.53 13.47 39.58
CA SER A 1157 131.42 12.41 40.05
C SER A 1157 132.90 12.76 39.82
N GLN A 1158 133.22 13.46 38.73
CA GLN A 1158 134.57 14.01 38.50
C GLN A 1158 134.90 15.12 39.51
N LEU A 1159 133.94 16.00 39.82
CA LEU A 1159 134.08 17.02 40.86
C LEU A 1159 134.24 16.39 42.24
N GLU A 1160 133.49 15.34 42.57
CA GLU A 1160 133.66 14.58 43.81
C GLU A 1160 135.01 13.85 43.84
N GLN A 1161 135.49 13.31 42.72
CA GLN A 1161 136.83 12.76 42.62
C GLN A 1161 137.88 13.85 42.87
N LEU A 1162 137.74 15.03 42.27
CA LEU A 1162 138.62 16.18 42.53
C LEU A 1162 138.49 16.67 43.98
N HIS A 1163 137.30 16.72 44.55
CA HIS A 1163 137.07 17.11 45.94
C HIS A 1163 137.66 16.05 46.88
N SER A 1164 137.53 14.77 46.58
CA SER A 1164 138.16 13.68 47.33
C SER A 1164 139.69 13.77 47.22
N PHE A 1165 140.22 14.10 46.04
CA PHE A 1165 141.64 14.34 45.83
C PHE A 1165 142.10 15.55 46.66
N ILE A 1166 141.39 16.68 46.60
CA ILE A 1166 141.62 17.88 47.43
C ILE A 1166 141.50 17.52 48.92
N LYS A 1167 140.52 16.72 49.32
CA LYS A 1167 140.31 16.33 50.71
C LYS A 1167 141.41 15.38 51.18
N THR A 1168 141.90 14.48 50.33
CA THR A 1168 143.06 13.63 50.64
C THR A 1168 144.36 14.43 50.67
N THR A 1169 144.53 15.45 49.82
CA THR A 1169 145.71 16.33 49.87
C THR A 1169 145.65 17.28 51.06
N VAL A 1170 144.48 17.81 51.42
CA VAL A 1170 144.24 18.59 52.64
C VAL A 1170 144.41 17.71 53.88
N ALA A 1171 143.85 16.51 53.93
CA ALA A 1171 144.06 15.57 55.05
C ALA A 1171 145.52 15.07 55.13
N CYS A 1172 146.23 14.95 54.00
CA CYS A 1172 147.67 14.65 53.96
C CYS A 1172 148.49 15.86 54.48
N MET A 1173 148.11 17.10 54.11
CA MET A 1173 148.74 18.31 54.61
C MET A 1173 148.40 18.61 56.09
N GLU A 1174 147.21 18.30 56.58
CA GLU A 1174 146.80 18.45 57.99
C GLU A 1174 147.39 17.33 58.87
N SER A 1175 147.42 16.08 58.42
CA SER A 1175 148.01 14.97 59.21
C SER A 1175 149.54 14.96 59.29
N LEU A 1176 150.24 15.59 58.33
CA LEU A 1176 151.68 15.85 58.41
C LEU A 1176 152.00 17.02 59.36
N ARG A 1177 151.18 18.07 59.36
CA ARG A 1177 151.41 19.28 60.19
C ARG A 1177 151.00 19.09 61.65
N ASP A 1178 149.96 18.32 61.94
CA ASP A 1178 149.48 18.08 63.31
C ASP A 1178 150.29 17.01 64.06
N LYS A 1179 150.91 16.03 63.37
CA LYS A 1179 151.85 15.07 63.99
C LYS A 1179 153.19 15.72 64.36
N GLU A 1180 153.75 16.55 63.47
CA GLU A 1180 154.99 17.28 63.75
C GLU A 1180 154.81 18.32 64.87
N TRP A 1181 153.62 18.94 64.98
CA TRP A 1181 153.30 19.89 66.05
C TRP A 1181 152.99 19.20 67.39
N LEU A 1182 152.29 18.06 67.39
CA LEU A 1182 152.02 17.27 68.60
C LEU A 1182 153.30 16.63 69.18
N ASP A 1183 154.22 16.14 68.35
CA ASP A 1183 155.49 15.57 68.81
C ASP A 1183 156.46 16.65 69.33
N HIS A 1184 156.42 17.87 68.76
CA HIS A 1184 157.17 19.01 69.28
C HIS A 1184 156.60 19.57 70.60
N LEU A 1185 155.27 19.54 70.78
CA LEU A 1185 154.61 19.94 72.03
C LEU A 1185 154.80 18.89 73.15
N ASN A 1186 154.82 17.60 72.81
CA ASN A 1186 155.09 16.51 73.77
C ASN A 1186 156.54 16.53 74.28
N LEU A 1187 157.51 16.91 73.43
CA LEU A 1187 158.91 17.09 73.81
C LEU A 1187 159.11 18.30 74.74
N MET A 1188 158.32 19.36 74.58
CA MET A 1188 158.32 20.56 75.45
C MET A 1188 157.58 20.33 76.78
N LEU A 1189 156.53 19.50 76.80
CA LEU A 1189 155.71 19.24 78.00
C LEU A 1189 156.28 18.13 78.92
N GLN A 1190 157.22 17.29 78.45
CA GLN A 1190 157.93 16.33 79.32
C GLN A 1190 159.12 16.94 80.09
N GLN A 1191 159.53 18.18 79.82
CA GLN A 1191 160.64 18.82 80.53
C GLN A 1191 160.22 19.81 81.64
N LYS A 1192 158.95 20.22 81.74
CA LYS A 1192 158.49 21.13 82.82
C LYS A 1192 157.02 20.89 83.23
N ILE A 1193 156.84 20.24 84.38
CA ILE A 1193 155.70 20.33 85.33
C ILE A 1193 154.60 19.24 85.22
N PRO A 1194 154.40 18.42 86.28
CA PRO A 1194 153.39 17.37 86.35
C PRO A 1194 152.04 17.90 86.90
N SER A 1195 151.11 18.26 86.02
CA SER A 1195 149.69 18.45 86.37
C SER A 1195 148.74 18.42 85.16
N ALA A 1196 149.04 17.58 84.16
CA ALA A 1196 148.26 17.41 82.92
C ALA A 1196 147.02 16.49 83.04
N GLY A 1197 146.68 16.00 84.23
CA GLY A 1197 145.59 15.00 84.38
C GLY A 1197 144.18 15.58 84.51
N GLN A 1198 144.00 16.76 85.10
CA GLN A 1198 142.67 17.18 85.61
C GLN A 1198 141.91 18.17 84.72
N LEU A 1199 142.58 18.86 83.78
CA LEU A 1199 141.93 19.80 82.85
C LEU A 1199 141.35 19.13 81.59
N MET A 1200 141.89 17.97 81.19
CA MET A 1200 141.42 17.21 80.03
C MET A 1200 140.11 16.44 80.28
N GLU A 1201 139.74 16.19 81.54
CA GLU A 1201 138.48 15.49 81.88
C GLU A 1201 137.26 16.44 81.85
N ALA A 1202 137.45 17.73 82.17
CA ALA A 1202 136.38 18.73 82.13
C ALA A 1202 135.93 19.09 80.70
N VAL A 1203 136.85 19.09 79.74
CA VAL A 1203 136.54 19.35 78.31
C VAL A 1203 135.79 18.19 77.67
N ARG A 1204 136.05 16.95 78.09
CA ARG A 1204 135.40 15.75 77.55
C ARG A 1204 133.92 15.65 77.95
N VAL A 1205 133.54 16.18 79.12
CA VAL A 1205 132.13 16.23 79.57
C VAL A 1205 131.34 17.29 78.79
N LYS A 1206 131.91 18.47 78.55
CA LYS A 1206 131.26 19.55 77.79
C LYS A 1206 131.03 19.22 76.30
N MET A 1207 131.84 18.34 75.70
CA MET A 1207 131.62 17.86 74.33
C MET A 1207 130.50 16.81 74.21
N LYS A 1208 130.14 16.10 75.29
CA LYS A 1208 129.03 15.14 75.28
C LYS A 1208 127.66 15.82 75.40
N GLU A 1209 127.55 16.92 76.13
CA GLU A 1209 126.32 17.73 76.22
C GLU A 1209 125.94 18.39 74.87
N ARG A 1210 126.93 18.68 74.01
CA ARG A 1210 126.70 19.33 72.70
C ARG A 1210 126.20 18.39 71.60
N LYS A 1211 126.38 17.07 71.72
CA LYS A 1211 125.88 16.08 70.75
C LYS A 1211 124.40 15.76 70.92
N VAL A 1212 123.90 15.80 72.15
CA VAL A 1212 122.48 15.51 72.45
C VAL A 1212 121.56 16.61 71.89
N LEU A 1213 121.98 17.88 71.91
CA LEU A 1213 121.21 18.99 71.34
C LEU A 1213 121.15 19.03 69.81
N THR A 1214 122.08 18.36 69.11
CA THR A 1214 122.08 18.26 67.64
C THR A 1214 121.19 17.14 67.10
N GLU A 1215 120.91 16.10 67.90
CA GLU A 1215 120.03 14.99 67.49
C GLU A 1215 118.54 15.33 67.70
N GLU A 1216 118.19 16.22 68.64
CA GLU A 1216 116.81 16.70 68.84
C GLU A 1216 116.34 17.72 67.78
N LEU A 1217 117.26 18.41 67.08
CA LEU A 1217 116.94 19.37 66.00
C LEU A 1217 116.68 18.70 64.63
N ALA A 1218 117.05 17.43 64.43
CA ALA A 1218 116.83 16.71 63.18
C ALA A 1218 115.42 16.07 63.07
N ALA A 1219 114.65 16.03 64.16
CA ALA A 1219 113.32 15.39 64.22
C ALA A 1219 112.14 16.34 63.90
N LEU A 1220 112.37 17.63 63.62
CA LEU A 1220 111.32 18.67 63.50
C LEU A 1220 111.16 19.30 62.09
N ALA A 1221 111.64 18.66 61.02
CA ALA A 1221 111.47 19.16 59.65
C ALA A 1221 110.85 18.12 58.70
N ALA A 1222 109.54 17.94 58.81
CA ALA A 1222 108.69 17.43 57.73
C ALA A 1222 107.41 18.28 57.68
N PRO A 1223 107.06 18.86 56.52
CA PRO A 1223 105.67 18.72 56.06
C PRO A 1223 105.45 18.64 54.52
N VAL A 1224 104.40 17.89 54.14
CA VAL A 1224 103.28 18.24 53.21
C VAL A 1224 103.62 18.38 51.70
N SER A 1225 103.25 17.43 50.82
CA SER A 1225 101.92 17.10 50.25
C SER A 1225 101.44 17.99 49.08
N GLU A 1226 101.46 17.38 47.89
CA GLU A 1226 100.51 17.41 46.76
C GLU A 1226 99.83 18.71 46.29
N LYS A 1227 100.04 19.04 44.99
CA LYS A 1227 98.97 19.13 43.96
C LYS A 1227 99.55 19.30 42.56
N ALA A 1228 99.32 18.31 41.71
CA ALA A 1228 98.75 18.46 40.37
C ALA A 1228 98.20 17.09 39.94
#